data_AF-A0A7X6YCS3-F1
#
_entry.id   AF-A0A7X6YCS3-F1
#
_cell.length_a   1.000
_cell.length_b   1.000
_cell.length_c   1.000
_cell.angle_alpha   90.00
_cell.angle_beta   90.00
_cell.angle_gamma   90.00
#
_symmetry.space_group_name_H-M   'P 1'
#
loop_
_entity.id
_entity.type
_entity.pdbx_description
1 polymer ?
#
loop_
_entity_poly.entity_id
_entity_poly.type
_entity_poly.pdbx_seq_one_letter_code
_entity_poly.pdbx_strand_id
1 'polypeptide(L)'
;MRAGFATPVTARQAETAVARWLRRTPAPMGTPVGSAVLSSTVLADETGTAHGHLVRLRGGGFVVTSADDRMPPVIAFSGHAEAVQDEHHPLWDILKQDMAQRQAAAQVRPPARHSATLAADSHESAAADWAALLDEGVPRETQGVASISDVRVAPLVQSKWGQKTAGGINTYNRSTPVNYPCGCVATVGAQLMRYHGWPESSVPQTTFSCKVDGTATSLTLFGGPYAWQAMPFVPDSLTPTAQRDAISTLTRDVGVAVHMRYAPSVSDTHTPLLAAAFTNTFGYASACVISDYESGVDGHLPNAVLANLDAGFPVGLSIKGSSGGHAVVGDGYGFSGGLLYVHLNMGWSGNDDVWYNLPVFDTTYYSFSILRSIVYNVFPEWPGAEIISGRATDASGAPLPGIDVVPSRIGGGVLLAPTITDANGIYSLAVPSPVGGAGDTWRIVAYDGGMTLTQTVAVAASVSTHYTYNETAGTYSDPPGDGTVGNRWGVDFLFSAYPTITTGSLPAATIGVAYSATLSAAGGVPPYRWEISQGVLPPGISLDGGGTLSGTPTATGSYPVEFRVLNHNNDLHTTATLTLVVNGTDAWTYDPAAGTLSHSSTPWVLDVSANGFELNVLNVRVRATVACRLPLGDPVSGGYFIVAIQGRPGNPFLDSGGVFYGGEANAPGYHITAVTFPDTLTSIGLGAFAHCTRWTGMLNLPPYVREIGNYAFMYCSGLTGDLVLPETLVTLKGGSFSGCRFSCKTVTIPSSLTTLEGNTFSWAALTGPVFVPDSITTYGIAPINGANLREISVPSSGVSFSINAFSSYAALTHVTFRGGYPHSVASPVFGRSTNAVAYIYYAYLSSWQPRVSGDLLAGTAVWQGQPIRIIDMPTTMSEVTFDPQGGTAPTPAATTHVTNGMPYGPLPSTTYAGHAFAGWWTAPSGGVRVTASALVTATADHTLFAHWVADGWAYDPDAGTISHGTVPWVLAADAAGTDLTVTGVFSQPTAPARLPLEDPVEDGYRIAAIGELAFALNAAATGDLVIPDTVSTIGEGAFYGCRGFNGSLTLPDSITAIARKAFFDCSGFVGPLILPRPIRELSDGVFAG
;
A
#
# COMPACT_ATOMS: atom_id res chain seq x y z
N MET A 1 20.65 29.14 -28.81
CA MET A 1 22.03 28.61 -28.90
C MET A 1 23.03 29.71 -28.57
N ARG A 2 23.46 29.81 -27.32
CA ARG A 2 24.76 30.42 -26.97
C ARG A 2 25.65 29.26 -26.53
N ALA A 3 26.50 28.78 -27.43
CA ALA A 3 27.74 28.16 -26.98
C ALA A 3 28.60 29.31 -26.47
N GLY A 4 28.83 29.41 -25.16
CA GLY A 4 29.53 30.56 -24.60
C GLY A 4 29.95 30.29 -23.17
N PHE A 5 31.26 30.43 -22.95
CA PHE A 5 32.00 30.42 -21.69
C PHE A 5 31.19 30.85 -20.45
N ALA A 6 31.44 30.21 -19.31
CA ALA A 6 30.80 30.57 -18.05
C ALA A 6 30.93 32.04 -17.70
N THR A 7 29.87 32.54 -17.09
CA THR A 7 29.84 33.93 -16.64
C THR A 7 30.29 33.95 -15.19
N PRO A 8 31.38 34.67 -14.86
CA PRO A 8 31.72 34.93 -13.48
C PRO A 8 30.55 35.62 -12.77
N VAL A 9 30.15 35.11 -11.62
CA VAL A 9 29.12 35.69 -10.77
C VAL A 9 29.76 36.79 -9.93
N THR A 10 29.24 38.01 -10.05
CA THR A 10 29.67 39.16 -9.25
C THR A 10 29.12 39.09 -7.82
N ALA A 11 29.79 39.76 -6.87
CA ALA A 11 29.32 39.86 -5.48
C ALA A 11 27.86 40.39 -5.38
N ARG A 12 27.49 41.36 -6.23
CA ARG A 12 26.12 41.89 -6.28
C ARG A 12 25.08 40.87 -6.77
N GLN A 13 25.46 40.01 -7.72
CA GLN A 13 24.59 38.91 -8.17
C GLN A 13 24.45 37.86 -7.07
N ALA A 14 25.52 37.52 -6.35
CA ALA A 14 25.47 36.64 -5.20
C ALA A 14 24.55 37.19 -4.09
N GLU A 15 24.68 38.46 -3.71
CA GLU A 15 23.79 39.11 -2.75
C GLU A 15 22.32 39.08 -3.20
N THR A 16 22.07 39.35 -4.49
CA THR A 16 20.73 39.30 -5.07
C THR A 16 20.16 37.88 -4.98
N ALA A 17 20.94 36.88 -5.38
CA ALA A 17 20.54 35.48 -5.36
C ALA A 17 20.23 35.02 -3.93
N VAL A 18 21.07 35.33 -2.95
CA VAL A 18 20.84 35.02 -1.53
C VAL A 18 19.57 35.69 -1.01
N ALA A 19 19.38 36.98 -1.29
CA ALA A 19 18.17 37.69 -0.86
C ALA A 19 16.89 37.08 -1.49
N ARG A 20 16.96 36.61 -2.74
CA ARG A 20 15.82 35.97 -3.43
C ARG A 20 15.59 34.56 -2.89
N TRP A 21 16.66 33.82 -2.64
CA TRP A 21 16.63 32.47 -2.05
C TRP A 21 16.00 32.49 -0.67
N LEU A 22 16.41 33.41 0.23
CA LEU A 22 15.81 33.58 1.56
C LEU A 22 14.34 34.02 1.52
N ARG A 23 13.89 34.70 0.45
CA ARG A 23 12.45 34.98 0.28
C ARG A 23 11.65 33.74 -0.10
N ARG A 24 12.27 32.78 -0.81
CA ARG A 24 11.65 31.50 -1.15
C ARG A 24 11.67 30.55 0.05
N THR A 25 12.76 30.56 0.81
CA THR A 25 12.98 29.69 1.97
C THR A 25 13.51 30.51 3.15
N PRO A 26 12.64 31.12 3.98
CA PRO A 26 13.07 32.02 5.07
C PRO A 26 13.85 31.35 6.19
N ALA A 27 13.68 30.03 6.38
CA ALA A 27 14.38 29.22 7.37
C ALA A 27 14.89 27.92 6.70
N PRO A 28 15.93 28.01 5.85
CA PRO A 28 16.42 26.87 5.09
C PRO A 28 16.87 25.76 6.04
N MET A 29 16.31 24.56 5.86
CA MET A 29 16.57 23.39 6.69
C MET A 29 16.33 23.63 8.20
N GLY A 30 15.41 24.54 8.56
CA GLY A 30 15.18 24.92 9.95
C GLY A 30 16.30 25.77 10.58
N THR A 31 17.25 26.25 9.78
CA THR A 31 18.40 27.01 10.26
C THR A 31 18.00 28.46 10.58
N PRO A 32 18.35 29.00 11.76
CA PRO A 32 18.03 30.36 12.15
C PRO A 32 18.98 31.37 11.48
N VAL A 33 18.72 31.68 10.22
CA VAL A 33 19.48 32.68 9.45
C VAL A 33 18.73 34.01 9.37
N GLY A 34 19.49 35.11 9.28
CA GLY A 34 18.94 36.45 9.08
C GLY A 34 18.20 36.59 7.74
N SER A 35 17.13 37.38 7.70
CA SER A 35 16.27 37.49 6.50
C SER A 35 16.74 38.49 5.44
N ALA A 36 17.85 39.19 5.68
CA ALA A 36 18.35 40.22 4.78
C ALA A 36 19.88 40.18 4.68
N VAL A 37 20.40 40.52 3.51
CA VAL A 37 21.85 40.63 3.28
C VAL A 37 22.42 41.84 4.05
N LEU A 38 23.55 41.63 4.72
CA LEU A 38 24.34 42.66 5.38
C LEU A 38 25.51 43.12 4.48
N SER A 39 26.29 42.16 3.98
CA SER A 39 27.51 42.40 3.19
C SER A 39 27.96 41.12 2.51
N SER A 40 28.75 41.21 1.43
CA SER A 40 29.46 40.06 0.84
C SER A 40 30.98 40.23 0.87
N THR A 41 31.70 39.12 0.92
CA THR A 41 33.16 39.06 0.76
C THR A 41 33.50 38.04 -0.31
N VAL A 42 34.36 38.41 -1.25
CA VAL A 42 34.79 37.48 -2.31
C VAL A 42 35.75 36.44 -1.71
N LEU A 43 35.49 35.18 -2.01
CA LEU A 43 36.38 34.06 -1.72
C LEU A 43 37.27 33.86 -2.94
N ALA A 44 38.50 34.36 -2.88
CA ALA A 44 39.46 34.29 -3.97
C ALA A 44 40.71 33.51 -3.57
N ASP A 45 41.36 32.88 -4.55
CA ASP A 45 42.69 32.29 -4.36
C ASP A 45 43.79 33.36 -4.27
N GLU A 46 45.04 32.92 -4.09
CA GLU A 46 46.21 33.79 -4.01
C GLU A 46 46.47 34.60 -5.29
N THR A 47 45.90 34.17 -6.42
CA THR A 47 45.99 34.88 -7.71
C THR A 47 44.93 35.96 -7.88
N GLY A 48 43.99 36.06 -6.93
CA GLY A 48 42.84 36.96 -6.99
C GLY A 48 41.67 36.40 -7.81
N THR A 49 41.72 35.12 -8.21
CA THR A 49 40.63 34.46 -8.93
C THR A 49 39.49 34.16 -7.97
N ALA A 50 38.31 34.70 -8.25
CA ALA A 50 37.13 34.46 -7.42
C ALA A 50 36.57 33.05 -7.64
N HIS A 51 36.44 32.29 -6.55
CA HIS A 51 35.84 30.96 -6.51
C HIS A 51 34.47 30.96 -5.84
N GLY A 52 34.21 31.93 -4.97
CA GLY A 52 32.94 32.06 -4.26
C GLY A 52 32.67 33.44 -3.68
N HIS A 53 31.55 33.56 -2.98
CA HIS A 53 31.22 34.72 -2.16
C HIS A 53 30.66 34.27 -0.81
N LEU A 54 31.18 34.85 0.27
CA LEU A 54 30.62 34.74 1.61
C LEU A 54 29.67 35.91 1.85
N VAL A 55 28.37 35.65 1.86
CA VAL A 55 27.30 36.63 2.07
C VAL A 55 26.84 36.57 3.53
N ARG A 56 27.10 37.64 4.29
CA ARG A 56 26.67 37.80 5.68
C ARG A 56 25.25 38.35 5.77
N LEU A 57 24.51 37.94 6.79
CA LEU A 57 23.09 38.27 6.96
C LEU A 57 22.85 39.19 8.18
N ARG A 58 21.91 40.12 8.04
CA ARG A 58 21.42 40.95 9.16
C ARG A 58 20.64 40.09 10.14
N GLY A 59 21.04 40.12 11.40
CA GLY A 59 20.46 39.27 12.44
C GLY A 59 21.23 37.97 12.69
N GLY A 60 22.37 37.76 12.02
CA GLY A 60 23.22 36.58 12.18
C GLY A 60 23.06 35.59 11.03
N GLY A 61 24.06 34.73 10.82
CA GLY A 61 24.09 33.77 9.74
C GLY A 61 24.91 34.23 8.53
N PHE A 62 25.35 33.25 7.74
CA PHE A 62 26.00 33.49 6.45
C PHE A 62 25.57 32.43 5.42
N VAL A 63 25.71 32.80 4.14
CA VAL A 63 25.51 31.93 2.99
C VAL A 63 26.76 32.00 2.12
N VAL A 64 27.26 30.86 1.68
CA VAL A 64 28.36 30.77 0.72
C VAL A 64 27.80 30.44 -0.65
N THR A 65 28.10 31.27 -1.64
CA THR A 65 27.66 31.09 -3.03
C THR A 65 28.82 30.81 -3.96
N SER A 66 28.58 30.10 -5.06
CA SER A 66 29.55 29.95 -6.14
C SER A 66 29.86 31.28 -6.83
N ALA A 67 31.08 31.44 -7.36
CA ALA A 67 31.45 32.52 -8.29
C ALA A 67 31.33 32.14 -9.78
N ASP A 68 30.83 30.94 -10.09
CA ASP A 68 30.63 30.40 -11.45
C ASP A 68 29.18 29.91 -11.61
N ASP A 69 28.52 30.38 -12.67
CA ASP A 69 27.10 30.11 -12.96
C ASP A 69 26.81 28.68 -13.41
N ARG A 70 27.83 27.85 -13.63
CA ARG A 70 27.70 26.41 -13.90
C ARG A 70 27.71 25.55 -12.63
N MET A 71 27.92 26.16 -11.48
CA MET A 71 27.86 25.51 -10.17
C MET A 71 26.60 25.97 -9.42
N PRO A 72 26.09 25.14 -8.49
CA PRO A 72 24.93 25.51 -7.69
C PRO A 72 25.08 26.87 -6.99
N PRO A 73 24.00 27.67 -6.90
CA PRO A 73 24.09 29.02 -6.38
C PRO A 73 24.43 29.10 -4.89
N VAL A 74 23.94 28.15 -4.09
CA VAL A 74 24.20 28.08 -2.65
C VAL A 74 24.99 26.81 -2.36
N ILE A 75 26.23 26.96 -1.89
CA ILE A 75 27.13 25.85 -1.55
C ILE A 75 27.00 25.47 -0.07
N ALA A 76 26.90 26.47 0.80
CA ALA A 76 26.79 26.25 2.23
C ALA A 76 26.03 27.37 2.92
N PHE A 77 25.44 27.10 4.08
CA PHE A 77 24.83 28.13 4.92
C PHE A 77 24.83 27.73 6.40
N SER A 78 24.93 28.72 7.27
CA SER A 78 24.93 28.54 8.73
C SER A 78 24.16 29.67 9.41
N GLY A 79 23.57 29.37 10.56
CA GLY A 79 22.99 30.37 11.46
C GLY A 79 24.03 31.13 12.30
N HIS A 80 25.30 30.74 12.23
CA HIS A 80 26.37 31.39 12.98
C HIS A 80 26.67 32.81 12.47
N ALA A 81 26.99 33.74 13.36
CA ALA A 81 27.04 35.18 13.05
C ALA A 81 28.07 35.55 11.98
N GLU A 82 29.23 34.88 11.96
CA GLU A 82 30.28 35.09 10.97
C GLU A 82 31.04 33.80 10.72
N ALA A 83 31.39 33.54 9.46
CA ALA A 83 32.32 32.46 9.11
C ALA A 83 33.75 32.86 9.50
N VAL A 84 34.42 31.99 10.25
CA VAL A 84 35.82 32.12 10.65
C VAL A 84 36.72 31.93 9.42
N GLN A 85 37.45 32.99 9.06
CA GLN A 85 38.43 32.98 7.97
C GLN A 85 39.85 32.74 8.52
N ASP A 86 40.07 31.55 9.08
CA ASP A 86 41.36 31.09 9.61
C ASP A 86 41.80 29.84 8.83
N GLU A 87 43.06 29.77 8.44
CA GLU A 87 43.66 28.63 7.71
C GLU A 87 43.70 27.31 8.52
N HIS A 88 43.41 27.38 9.82
CA HIS A 88 43.26 26.19 10.67
C HIS A 88 41.79 25.81 10.90
N HIS A 89 40.84 26.63 10.43
CA HIS A 89 39.41 26.39 10.61
C HIS A 89 38.87 25.44 9.52
N PRO A 90 38.18 24.35 9.89
CA PRO A 90 37.75 23.32 8.94
C PRO A 90 36.90 23.85 7.79
N LEU A 91 35.92 24.71 8.09
CA LEU A 91 35.06 25.27 7.03
C LEU A 91 35.86 26.06 5.99
N TRP A 92 36.88 26.81 6.43
CA TRP A 92 37.69 27.63 5.52
C TRP A 92 38.57 26.75 4.63
N ASP A 93 39.14 25.68 5.19
CA ASP A 93 39.90 24.68 4.45
C ASP A 93 39.04 23.97 3.39
N ILE A 94 37.81 23.56 3.75
CA ILE A 94 36.84 22.98 2.81
C ILE A 94 36.59 23.97 1.67
N LEU A 95 36.18 25.20 1.98
CA LEU A 95 35.77 26.18 0.98
C LEU A 95 36.89 26.50 -0.01
N LYS A 96 38.12 26.69 0.46
CA LYS A 96 39.28 26.97 -0.40
C LYS A 96 39.53 25.87 -1.42
N GLN A 97 39.46 24.61 -1.00
CA GLN A 97 39.76 23.47 -1.88
C GLN A 97 38.58 23.11 -2.78
N ASP A 98 37.40 23.01 -2.18
CA ASP A 98 36.18 22.57 -2.85
C ASP A 98 35.79 23.51 -3.98
N MET A 99 35.76 24.83 -3.71
CA MET A 99 35.24 25.80 -4.69
C MET A 99 36.16 25.90 -5.91
N ALA A 100 37.48 25.95 -5.70
CA ALA A 100 38.44 26.00 -6.81
C ALA A 100 38.38 24.73 -7.66
N GLN A 101 38.29 23.56 -7.04
CA GLN A 101 38.23 22.28 -7.77
C GLN A 101 36.90 22.09 -8.49
N ARG A 102 35.76 22.45 -7.89
CA ARG A 102 34.44 22.45 -8.56
C ARG A 102 34.44 23.35 -9.79
N GLN A 103 34.99 24.54 -9.64
CA GLN A 103 35.05 25.50 -10.73
C GLN A 103 35.95 25.01 -11.87
N ALA A 104 37.12 24.44 -11.55
CA ALA A 104 38.00 23.83 -12.55
C ALA A 104 37.30 22.66 -13.28
N ALA A 105 36.59 21.79 -12.56
CA ALA A 105 35.84 20.68 -13.18
C ALA A 105 34.71 21.17 -14.09
N ALA A 106 33.95 22.20 -13.66
CA ALA A 106 32.91 22.82 -14.48
C ALA A 106 33.47 23.50 -15.75
N GLN A 107 34.75 23.90 -15.73
CA GLN A 107 35.45 24.58 -16.84
C GLN A 107 35.84 23.69 -18.03
N VAL A 108 36.01 22.38 -17.82
CA VAL A 108 36.62 21.48 -18.81
C VAL A 108 35.59 20.73 -19.70
N ARG A 109 34.28 20.81 -19.42
CA ARG A 109 33.25 20.00 -20.10
C ARG A 109 32.67 20.64 -21.40
N PRO A 110 32.51 19.88 -22.50
CA PRO A 110 31.63 20.24 -23.61
C PRO A 110 30.14 19.98 -23.26
N PRO A 111 29.18 20.73 -23.82
CA PRO A 111 27.75 20.52 -23.57
C PRO A 111 27.28 19.22 -24.23
N ALA A 112 26.92 18.20 -23.46
CA ALA A 112 26.40 16.93 -23.97
C ALA A 112 25.01 16.60 -23.36
N ARG A 113 24.19 15.95 -24.19
CA ARG A 113 22.74 15.76 -24.08
C ARG A 113 22.32 14.69 -23.06
N HIS A 114 21.25 15.01 -22.33
CA HIS A 114 20.18 14.15 -21.79
C HIS A 114 20.50 12.66 -21.58
N SER A 115 20.70 12.27 -20.32
CA SER A 115 20.27 10.95 -19.84
C SER A 115 19.44 11.11 -18.56
N ALA A 116 18.29 10.41 -18.54
CA ALA A 116 17.28 10.52 -17.51
C ALA A 116 17.45 9.37 -16.51
N THR A 117 18.17 9.61 -15.41
CA THR A 117 18.03 8.82 -14.18
C THR A 117 18.57 9.62 -12.99
N LEU A 118 17.64 10.06 -12.13
CA LEU A 118 17.80 10.72 -10.82
C LEU A 118 18.67 12.00 -10.82
N ALA A 119 17.98 13.14 -10.76
CA ALA A 119 18.48 14.52 -10.67
C ALA A 119 19.27 15.01 -11.89
N ALA A 120 18.53 15.59 -12.84
CA ALA A 120 18.90 16.64 -13.80
C ALA A 120 20.40 16.83 -14.09
N ASP A 121 20.77 16.65 -15.36
CA ASP A 121 22.00 17.14 -15.99
C ASP A 121 22.45 18.49 -15.37
N SER A 122 23.47 18.43 -14.51
CA SER A 122 23.76 19.44 -13.47
C SER A 122 24.25 20.82 -13.94
N HIS A 123 24.54 21.00 -15.23
CA HIS A 123 25.02 22.30 -15.75
C HIS A 123 23.91 23.19 -16.33
N GLU A 124 22.97 22.61 -17.09
CA GLU A 124 21.82 23.37 -17.57
C GLU A 124 20.86 23.70 -16.41
N SER A 125 20.78 22.84 -15.39
CA SER A 125 20.03 23.12 -14.16
C SER A 125 20.69 24.24 -13.33
N ALA A 126 22.01 24.20 -13.07
CA ALA A 126 22.67 25.23 -12.25
C ALA A 126 22.59 26.64 -12.87
N ALA A 127 22.83 26.76 -14.18
CA ALA A 127 22.68 28.03 -14.89
C ALA A 127 21.21 28.52 -14.89
N ALA A 128 20.26 27.59 -15.00
CA ALA A 128 18.84 27.89 -14.86
C ALA A 128 18.46 28.31 -13.43
N ASP A 129 19.06 27.73 -12.40
CA ASP A 129 18.85 28.09 -11.00
C ASP A 129 19.39 29.49 -10.69
N TRP A 130 20.57 29.82 -11.21
CA TRP A 130 21.10 31.19 -11.16
C TRP A 130 20.19 32.16 -11.90
N ALA A 131 19.77 31.84 -13.12
CA ALA A 131 18.83 32.68 -13.88
C ALA A 131 17.50 32.86 -13.13
N ALA A 132 16.98 31.79 -12.51
CA ALA A 132 15.76 31.81 -11.72
C ALA A 132 15.87 32.74 -10.50
N LEU A 133 17.01 32.76 -9.83
CA LEU A 133 17.27 33.66 -8.71
C LEU A 133 17.55 35.10 -9.17
N LEU A 134 18.00 35.33 -10.40
CA LEU A 134 18.40 36.64 -10.93
C LEU A 134 17.34 37.35 -11.80
N ASP A 135 16.37 36.65 -12.40
CA ASP A 135 15.30 37.24 -13.21
C ASP A 135 14.09 37.75 -12.37
N GLU A 136 13.51 38.89 -12.76
CA GLU A 136 12.35 39.53 -12.10
C GLU A 136 10.99 39.16 -12.73
N GLY A 137 10.97 38.56 -13.94
CA GLY A 137 9.77 38.48 -14.78
C GLY A 137 9.05 37.13 -14.89
N VAL A 138 9.52 36.06 -14.25
CA VAL A 138 8.95 34.70 -14.46
C VAL A 138 7.86 34.38 -13.42
N PRO A 139 6.65 33.94 -13.83
CA PRO A 139 5.56 33.58 -12.93
C PRO A 139 5.92 32.48 -11.92
N ARG A 140 5.30 32.55 -10.73
CA ARG A 140 5.56 31.75 -9.51
C ARG A 140 5.55 30.23 -9.69
N GLU A 141 4.94 29.70 -10.75
CA GLU A 141 4.73 28.25 -10.95
C GLU A 141 5.62 27.64 -12.06
N THR A 142 6.35 28.46 -12.83
CA THR A 142 7.09 28.00 -14.03
C THR A 142 8.60 27.84 -13.86
N GLN A 143 9.15 28.06 -12.66
CA GLN A 143 10.59 27.88 -12.42
C GLN A 143 10.84 26.59 -11.65
N GLY A 144 11.25 25.54 -12.37
CA GLY A 144 11.52 24.18 -11.87
C GLY A 144 12.62 24.01 -10.82
N VAL A 145 12.84 24.99 -9.95
CA VAL A 145 13.55 24.77 -8.68
C VAL A 145 12.54 24.07 -7.77
N ALA A 146 12.63 22.75 -7.67
CA ALA A 146 11.73 21.95 -6.86
C ALA A 146 11.57 22.58 -5.46
N SER A 147 10.34 22.91 -5.09
CA SER A 147 9.99 23.71 -3.90
C SER A 147 10.10 22.95 -2.57
N ILE A 148 10.85 21.85 -2.54
CA ILE A 148 10.96 20.98 -1.38
C ILE A 148 12.22 21.38 -0.62
N SER A 149 12.03 22.15 0.46
CA SER A 149 12.96 22.14 1.59
C SER A 149 12.52 21.03 2.54
N ASP A 150 13.31 19.96 2.60
CA ASP A 150 12.98 18.70 3.29
C ASP A 150 14.17 18.26 4.14
N VAL A 151 14.03 18.46 5.46
CA VAL A 151 15.00 17.96 6.43
C VAL A 151 14.68 16.49 6.67
N ARG A 152 15.47 15.60 6.07
CA ARG A 152 15.31 14.15 6.25
C ARG A 152 15.78 13.74 7.64
N VAL A 153 17.01 14.12 7.98
CA VAL A 153 17.60 13.89 9.30
C VAL A 153 18.11 15.22 9.85
N ALA A 154 17.51 15.68 10.94
CA ALA A 154 17.99 16.86 11.65
C ALA A 154 19.36 16.55 12.31
N PRO A 155 20.19 17.58 12.60
CA PRO A 155 21.48 17.39 13.24
C PRO A 155 21.37 16.59 14.55
N LEU A 156 21.95 15.40 14.57
CA LEU A 156 21.88 14.43 15.66
C LEU A 156 22.80 14.83 16.82
N VAL A 157 24.00 15.35 16.53
CA VAL A 157 25.01 15.61 17.55
C VAL A 157 24.76 16.96 18.22
N GLN A 158 24.34 16.87 19.48
CA GLN A 158 24.02 18.02 20.32
C GLN A 158 25.27 18.75 20.82
N SER A 159 26.37 18.02 21.06
CA SER A 159 27.63 18.61 21.53
C SER A 159 28.20 19.60 20.52
N LYS A 160 28.62 20.76 21.01
CA LYS A 160 29.32 21.80 20.25
C LYS A 160 30.71 21.94 20.84
N TRP A 161 31.51 20.87 20.72
CA TRP A 161 32.80 20.79 21.38
C TRP A 161 33.93 21.32 20.49
N GLY A 162 35.03 21.71 21.12
CA GLY A 162 36.22 22.28 20.49
C GLY A 162 37.48 21.56 20.95
N GLN A 163 38.65 22.15 20.69
CA GLN A 163 39.92 21.46 20.92
C GLN A 163 40.74 21.96 22.13
N LYS A 164 40.50 23.20 22.58
CA LYS A 164 41.24 23.82 23.68
C LYS A 164 40.30 24.34 24.77
N THR A 165 39.68 25.49 24.50
CA THR A 165 38.96 26.25 25.50
C THR A 165 37.48 26.40 25.16
N ALA A 166 36.63 26.48 26.18
CA ALA A 166 35.27 26.97 26.07
C ALA A 166 35.19 28.30 26.84
N GLY A 167 34.68 29.36 26.19
CA GLY A 167 34.64 30.70 26.79
C GLY A 167 36.00 31.23 27.28
N GLY A 168 37.10 30.87 26.60
CA GLY A 168 38.46 31.28 26.96
C GLY A 168 39.11 30.48 28.09
N ILE A 169 38.42 29.50 28.68
CA ILE A 169 38.94 28.65 29.77
C ILE A 169 39.25 27.25 29.23
N ASN A 170 40.45 26.73 29.52
CA ASN A 170 40.81 25.34 29.19
C ASN A 170 39.69 24.40 29.62
N THR A 171 39.15 23.66 28.65
CA THR A 171 37.96 22.81 28.82
C THR A 171 38.16 21.47 28.16
N TYR A 172 38.49 21.42 26.87
CA TYR A 172 38.66 20.17 26.13
C TYR A 172 40.09 19.60 26.25
N ASN A 173 41.06 20.44 26.55
CA ASN A 173 42.48 20.10 26.65
C ASN A 173 42.99 19.93 28.09
N ARG A 174 42.16 20.09 29.13
CA ARG A 174 42.67 20.18 30.52
C ARG A 174 43.47 18.97 30.98
N SER A 175 43.16 17.80 30.44
CA SER A 175 43.82 16.54 30.80
C SER A 175 44.89 16.13 29.78
N THR A 176 45.06 16.85 28.68
CA THR A 176 46.10 16.54 27.68
C THR A 176 47.47 16.96 28.20
N PRO A 177 48.56 16.39 27.68
CA PRO A 177 49.91 16.81 28.03
C PRO A 177 50.08 18.33 27.86
N VAL A 178 50.46 19.02 28.94
CA VAL A 178 50.74 20.47 28.94
C VAL A 178 49.54 21.33 28.51
N ASN A 179 48.31 20.81 28.56
CA ASN A 179 47.11 21.44 28.00
C ASN A 179 47.22 21.78 26.50
N TYR A 180 47.95 20.99 25.71
CA TYR A 180 47.94 21.11 24.25
C TYR A 180 46.55 20.78 23.68
N PRO A 181 46.16 21.29 22.49
CA PRO A 181 44.89 20.93 21.87
C PRO A 181 44.65 19.41 21.88
N CYS A 182 43.43 18.95 22.12
CA CYS A 182 43.15 17.51 22.04
C CYS A 182 43.20 16.99 20.59
N GLY A 183 43.04 17.85 19.59
CA GLY A 183 43.07 17.50 18.17
C GLY A 183 41.67 17.28 17.57
N CYS A 184 41.51 17.52 16.27
CA CYS A 184 40.23 17.39 15.56
C CYS A 184 39.68 15.96 15.60
N VAL A 185 40.55 14.97 15.37
CA VAL A 185 40.19 13.54 15.41
C VAL A 185 39.68 13.13 16.78
N ALA A 186 40.34 13.57 17.86
CA ALA A 186 39.91 13.29 19.22
C ALA A 186 38.58 13.96 19.56
N THR A 187 38.36 15.17 19.03
CA THR A 187 37.11 15.91 19.21
C THR A 187 35.95 15.20 18.51
N VAL A 188 36.12 14.77 17.26
CA VAL A 188 35.14 13.95 16.52
C VAL A 188 34.81 12.67 17.29
N GLY A 189 35.83 11.91 17.69
CA GLY A 189 35.62 10.67 18.43
C GLY A 189 34.89 10.87 19.75
N ALA A 190 35.25 11.90 20.51
CA ALA A 190 34.62 12.23 21.77
C ALA A 190 33.15 12.70 21.60
N GLN A 191 32.85 13.46 20.54
CA GLN A 191 31.47 13.88 20.23
C GLN A 191 30.58 12.69 19.84
N LEU A 192 31.09 11.76 19.03
CA LEU A 192 30.39 10.52 18.68
C LEU A 192 30.14 9.65 19.94
N MET A 193 31.14 9.49 20.80
CA MET A 193 30.97 8.79 22.09
C MET A 193 29.97 9.48 23.01
N ARG A 194 29.99 10.81 23.07
CA ARG A 194 29.04 11.59 23.87
C ARG A 194 27.61 11.47 23.36
N TYR A 195 27.42 11.38 22.05
CA TYR A 195 26.13 11.16 21.43
C TYR A 195 25.56 9.78 21.81
N HIS A 196 26.38 8.73 21.70
CA HIS A 196 25.96 7.38 22.11
C HIS A 196 25.84 7.20 23.63
N GLY A 197 26.54 8.02 24.43
CA GLY A 197 26.67 7.79 25.87
C GLY A 197 27.46 6.52 26.18
N TRP A 198 28.44 6.18 25.34
CA TRP A 198 29.15 4.91 25.35
C TRP A 198 30.67 5.08 25.45
N PRO A 199 31.39 4.24 26.24
CA PRO A 199 30.91 3.04 26.96
C PRO A 199 30.21 3.33 28.29
N GLU A 200 29.29 2.44 28.68
CA GLU A 200 28.57 2.50 29.96
C GLU A 200 29.46 2.20 31.17
N SER A 201 30.55 1.45 30.95
CA SER A 201 31.48 1.02 31.99
C SER A 201 32.92 1.46 31.68
N SER A 202 33.81 1.31 32.66
CA SER A 202 35.23 1.57 32.46
C SER A 202 35.84 0.64 31.42
N VAL A 203 36.71 1.17 30.58
CA VAL A 203 37.55 0.41 29.66
C VAL A 203 38.91 0.12 30.29
N PRO A 204 39.63 -0.91 29.82
CA PRO A 204 40.97 -1.20 30.30
C PRO A 204 41.91 0.01 30.17
N GLN A 205 42.76 0.24 31.18
CA GLN A 205 43.79 1.27 31.17
C GLN A 205 44.98 0.86 30.27
N THR A 206 44.70 0.75 28.98
CA THR A 206 45.68 0.41 27.96
C THR A 206 46.65 1.58 27.74
N THR A 207 47.92 1.25 27.45
CA THR A 207 48.97 2.24 27.19
C THR A 207 49.25 2.29 25.69
N PHE A 208 49.30 3.50 25.14
CA PHE A 208 49.55 3.75 23.72
C PHE A 208 50.79 4.63 23.55
N SER A 209 51.51 4.42 22.44
CA SER A 209 52.61 5.29 22.03
C SER A 209 52.06 6.55 21.36
N CYS A 210 52.23 7.70 22.01
CA CYS A 210 51.87 9.03 21.51
C CYS A 210 53.15 9.86 21.25
N LYS A 211 53.00 11.07 20.71
CA LYS A 211 54.11 12.05 20.67
C LYS A 211 53.72 13.31 21.43
N VAL A 212 54.63 13.87 22.21
CA VAL A 212 54.50 15.20 22.84
C VAL A 212 55.71 16.02 22.43
N ASP A 213 55.49 17.13 21.74
CA ASP A 213 56.57 17.96 21.17
C ASP A 213 57.54 17.12 20.30
N GLY A 214 56.98 16.22 19.50
CA GLY A 214 57.72 15.30 18.64
C GLY A 214 58.39 14.12 19.35
N THR A 215 58.41 14.10 20.70
CA THR A 215 59.04 13.05 21.50
C THR A 215 58.06 11.91 21.77
N ALA A 216 58.45 10.68 21.43
CA ALA A 216 57.65 9.49 21.73
C ALA A 216 57.41 9.36 23.24
N THR A 217 56.15 9.29 23.64
CA THR A 217 55.70 9.31 25.03
C THR A 217 54.60 8.25 25.21
N SER A 218 54.80 7.33 26.15
CA SER A 218 53.78 6.35 26.52
C SER A 218 52.71 6.99 27.39
N LEU A 219 51.47 7.01 26.92
CA LEU A 219 50.34 7.54 27.67
C LEU A 219 49.32 6.44 27.94
N THR A 220 48.90 6.33 29.19
CA THR A 220 47.87 5.39 29.63
C THR A 220 46.52 6.10 29.66
N LEU A 221 45.48 5.40 29.19
CA LEU A 221 44.09 5.84 29.30
C LEU A 221 43.71 6.02 30.76
N PHE A 222 42.86 6.99 31.06
CA PHE A 222 42.19 7.03 32.36
C PHE A 222 41.15 5.91 32.47
N GLY A 223 40.48 5.59 31.35
CA GLY A 223 39.68 4.38 31.21
C GLY A 223 38.27 4.47 31.78
N GLY A 224 37.79 5.66 32.15
CA GLY A 224 36.43 5.83 32.68
C GLY A 224 36.19 5.19 34.07
N PRO A 225 34.92 4.95 34.48
CA PRO A 225 33.70 5.18 33.71
C PRO A 225 33.51 6.66 33.40
N TYR A 226 33.03 6.98 32.20
CA TYR A 226 32.83 8.35 31.76
C TYR A 226 31.52 8.91 32.31
N ALA A 227 31.57 10.10 32.91
CA ALA A 227 30.39 10.74 33.49
C ALA A 227 29.55 11.45 32.42
N TRP A 228 28.88 10.70 31.53
CA TRP A 228 28.16 11.22 30.36
C TRP A 228 27.19 12.36 30.68
N GLN A 229 26.40 12.22 31.76
CA GLN A 229 25.42 13.22 32.19
C GLN A 229 26.07 14.50 32.75
N ALA A 230 27.32 14.43 33.21
CA ALA A 230 28.08 15.58 33.70
C ALA A 230 28.75 16.37 32.57
N MET A 231 28.77 15.84 31.34
CA MET A 231 29.39 16.49 30.19
C MET A 231 28.34 17.36 29.45
N PRO A 232 28.37 18.70 29.62
CA PRO A 232 27.46 19.59 28.91
C PRO A 232 27.70 19.56 27.40
N PHE A 233 26.63 19.68 26.64
CA PHE A 233 26.70 19.73 25.17
C PHE A 233 27.39 21.00 24.67
N VAL A 234 27.09 22.14 25.28
CA VAL A 234 27.64 23.45 24.90
C VAL A 234 28.29 24.09 26.12
N PRO A 235 29.54 23.73 26.46
CA PRO A 235 30.25 24.36 27.56
C PRO A 235 30.61 25.81 27.24
N ASP A 236 30.75 26.63 28.27
CA ASP A 236 31.02 28.06 28.22
C ASP A 236 31.99 28.49 29.35
N SER A 237 32.17 29.79 29.52
CA SER A 237 33.03 30.35 30.57
C SER A 237 32.55 30.06 32.01
N LEU A 238 31.28 29.71 32.21
CA LEU A 238 30.67 29.44 33.51
C LEU A 238 30.66 27.95 33.88
N THR A 239 31.01 27.08 32.93
CA THR A 239 30.98 25.62 33.11
C THR A 239 31.88 25.18 34.29
N PRO A 240 31.36 24.46 35.30
CA PRO A 240 32.14 24.02 36.46
C PRO A 240 33.37 23.17 36.10
N THR A 241 34.42 23.26 36.91
CA THR A 241 35.68 22.51 36.70
C THR A 241 35.47 21.01 36.57
N ALA A 242 34.63 20.39 37.41
CA ALA A 242 34.35 18.95 37.34
C ALA A 242 33.72 18.52 36.00
N GLN A 243 32.85 19.36 35.42
CA GLN A 243 32.23 19.09 34.12
C GLN A 243 33.26 19.25 32.98
N ARG A 244 34.14 20.25 33.09
CA ARG A 244 35.26 20.41 32.14
C ARG A 244 36.25 19.25 32.22
N ASP A 245 36.58 18.79 33.43
CA ASP A 245 37.46 17.64 33.65
C ASP A 245 36.85 16.35 33.07
N ALA A 246 35.52 16.19 33.16
CA ALA A 246 34.82 15.06 32.53
C ALA A 246 34.99 15.10 30.99
N ILE A 247 34.77 16.25 30.36
CA ILE A 247 34.97 16.43 28.91
C ILE A 247 36.44 16.19 28.52
N SER A 248 37.39 16.81 29.24
CA SER A 248 38.81 16.70 28.91
C SER A 248 39.38 15.30 29.10
N THR A 249 38.83 14.54 30.05
CA THR A 249 39.19 13.13 30.27
C THR A 249 38.83 12.31 29.05
N LEU A 250 37.61 12.48 28.53
CA LEU A 250 37.15 11.79 27.33
C LEU A 250 37.96 12.19 26.09
N THR A 251 38.10 13.47 25.80
CA THR A 251 38.86 13.94 24.62
C THR A 251 40.32 13.51 24.67
N ARG A 252 40.95 13.50 25.85
CA ARG A 252 42.31 12.98 26.02
C ARG A 252 42.38 11.48 25.78
N ASP A 253 41.49 10.69 26.38
CA ASP A 253 41.52 9.23 26.23
C ASP A 253 41.27 8.82 24.77
N VAL A 254 40.35 9.48 24.07
CA VAL A 254 40.20 9.32 22.61
C VAL A 254 41.50 9.68 21.89
N GLY A 255 42.12 10.83 22.19
CA GLY A 255 43.39 11.24 21.61
C GLY A 255 44.52 10.23 21.84
N VAL A 256 44.63 9.67 23.04
CA VAL A 256 45.61 8.62 23.37
C VAL A 256 45.35 7.36 22.55
N ALA A 257 44.09 6.92 22.43
CA ALA A 257 43.71 5.73 21.66
C ALA A 257 43.98 5.86 20.15
N VAL A 258 44.02 7.09 19.62
CA VAL A 258 44.37 7.36 18.21
C VAL A 258 45.84 7.79 18.02
N HIS A 259 46.72 7.48 18.97
CA HIS A 259 48.15 7.77 18.89
C HIS A 259 48.48 9.25 18.61
N MET A 260 47.74 10.18 19.26
CA MET A 260 47.84 11.61 19.01
C MET A 260 49.28 12.16 19.11
N ARG A 261 49.62 13.06 18.19
CA ARG A 261 50.84 13.85 18.26
C ARG A 261 50.49 15.23 18.83
N TYR A 262 50.66 15.37 20.14
CA TYR A 262 50.36 16.59 20.87
C TYR A 262 51.45 17.65 20.64
N ALA A 263 51.04 18.86 20.26
CA ALA A 263 51.93 20.02 20.12
C ALA A 263 51.21 21.34 20.51
N PRO A 264 51.94 22.44 20.76
CA PRO A 264 51.36 23.68 21.32
C PRO A 264 50.29 24.33 20.44
N SER A 265 50.49 24.26 19.11
CA SER A 265 49.65 24.92 18.12
C SER A 265 48.53 24.00 17.63
N VAL A 266 48.90 22.84 17.09
CA VAL A 266 47.98 21.86 16.48
C VAL A 266 48.40 20.47 16.94
N SER A 267 47.44 19.66 17.39
CA SER A 267 47.65 18.24 17.64
C SER A 267 46.97 17.44 16.54
N ASP A 268 47.68 16.48 15.96
CA ASP A 268 47.22 15.77 14.76
C ASP A 268 47.43 14.25 14.82
N THR A 269 46.65 13.54 13.99
CA THR A 269 46.74 12.10 13.75
C THR A 269 45.86 11.73 12.54
N HIS A 270 45.79 10.46 12.19
CA HIS A 270 44.99 9.96 11.07
C HIS A 270 43.58 9.57 11.52
N THR A 271 42.54 10.19 10.93
CA THR A 271 41.12 9.91 11.20
C THR A 271 40.74 8.42 11.13
N PRO A 272 41.26 7.61 10.19
CA PRO A 272 40.99 6.17 10.15
C PRO A 272 41.27 5.39 11.44
N LEU A 273 42.17 5.87 12.30
CA LEU A 273 42.47 5.23 13.58
C LEU A 273 41.28 5.26 14.55
N LEU A 274 40.31 6.16 14.35
CA LEU A 274 39.09 6.20 15.15
C LEU A 274 38.31 4.89 15.06
N ALA A 275 38.22 4.27 13.88
CA ALA A 275 37.50 3.00 13.72
C ALA A 275 38.10 1.91 14.63
N ALA A 276 39.43 1.79 14.63
CA ALA A 276 40.14 0.86 15.51
C ALA A 276 40.05 1.26 17.00
N ALA A 277 40.08 2.56 17.32
CA ALA A 277 39.91 3.02 18.69
C ALA A 277 38.52 2.67 19.23
N PHE A 278 37.46 2.89 18.45
CA PHE A 278 36.09 2.53 18.84
C PHE A 278 35.96 1.05 19.17
N THR A 279 36.38 0.16 18.28
CA THR A 279 36.22 -1.28 18.45
C THR A 279 37.20 -1.87 19.47
N ASN A 280 38.50 -1.61 19.31
CA ASN A 280 39.54 -2.27 20.11
C ASN A 280 39.73 -1.66 21.51
N THR A 281 39.36 -0.38 21.69
CA THR A 281 39.61 0.34 22.94
C THR A 281 38.32 0.68 23.69
N PHE A 282 37.33 1.21 22.98
CA PHE A 282 36.09 1.69 23.60
C PHE A 282 34.94 0.68 23.54
N GLY A 283 35.18 -0.53 23.04
CA GLY A 283 34.23 -1.64 23.08
C GLY A 283 33.00 -1.46 22.21
N TYR A 284 33.07 -0.67 21.14
CA TYR A 284 32.03 -0.63 20.13
C TYR A 284 31.94 -1.96 19.40
N ALA A 285 30.72 -2.42 19.12
CA ALA A 285 30.48 -3.63 18.37
C ALA A 285 30.91 -3.52 16.90
N SER A 286 30.87 -2.32 16.31
CA SER A 286 31.33 -2.06 14.96
C SER A 286 31.87 -0.63 14.82
N ALA A 287 32.84 -0.47 13.93
CA ALA A 287 33.23 0.79 13.32
C ALA A 287 34.02 0.48 12.05
N CYS A 288 33.60 1.05 10.92
CA CYS A 288 34.20 0.85 9.62
C CYS A 288 34.91 2.12 9.15
N VAL A 289 35.88 1.95 8.26
CA VAL A 289 36.53 3.06 7.58
C VAL A 289 36.61 2.80 6.08
N ILE A 290 36.38 3.87 5.32
CA ILE A 290 36.78 3.95 3.91
C ILE A 290 37.72 5.12 3.79
N SER A 291 38.82 4.90 3.08
CA SER A 291 39.86 5.88 2.83
C SER A 291 40.33 5.71 1.41
N ASP A 292 40.55 6.83 0.73
CA ASP A 292 41.15 6.78 -0.59
C ASP A 292 42.08 7.97 -0.79
N TYR A 293 43.38 7.66 -0.95
CA TYR A 293 44.41 8.65 -1.21
C TYR A 293 44.43 9.09 -2.67
N GLU A 294 43.90 8.30 -3.63
CA GLU A 294 44.11 8.55 -5.07
C GLU A 294 42.86 8.42 -5.97
N SER A 295 41.80 7.65 -5.64
CA SER A 295 40.60 7.45 -6.49
C SER A 295 39.26 8.06 -5.97
N GLY A 296 39.24 8.68 -4.79
CA GLY A 296 38.12 9.44 -4.24
C GLY A 296 37.05 8.61 -3.49
N VAL A 297 36.63 9.08 -2.31
CA VAL A 297 35.63 8.40 -1.45
C VAL A 297 34.17 8.78 -1.76
N ASP A 298 33.94 9.67 -2.73
CA ASP A 298 32.64 10.33 -2.92
C ASP A 298 31.55 9.38 -3.42
N GLY A 299 31.91 8.39 -4.25
CA GLY A 299 30.96 7.36 -4.72
C GLY A 299 30.37 6.50 -3.59
N HIS A 300 31.02 6.51 -2.42
CA HIS A 300 30.59 5.78 -1.23
C HIS A 300 29.76 6.63 -0.26
N LEU A 301 29.70 7.96 -0.46
CA LEU A 301 29.06 8.89 0.47
C LEU A 301 27.59 8.57 0.74
N PRO A 302 26.72 8.27 -0.25
CA PRO A 302 25.33 7.90 0.05
C PRO A 302 25.21 6.70 0.98
N ASN A 303 25.99 5.66 0.73
CA ASN A 303 25.90 4.41 1.50
C ASN A 303 26.64 4.48 2.85
N ALA A 304 27.75 5.22 2.94
CA ALA A 304 28.52 5.34 4.18
C ALA A 304 27.93 6.40 5.12
N VAL A 305 27.48 7.54 4.59
CA VAL A 305 26.98 8.68 5.37
C VAL A 305 25.47 8.63 5.52
N LEU A 306 24.72 8.69 4.41
CA LEU A 306 23.27 8.89 4.47
C LEU A 306 22.54 7.69 5.09
N ALA A 307 22.97 6.46 4.78
CA ALA A 307 22.42 5.26 5.43
C ALA A 307 22.63 5.26 6.95
N ASN A 308 23.80 5.68 7.43
CA ASN A 308 24.08 5.80 8.86
C ASN A 308 23.19 6.86 9.50
N LEU A 309 23.04 8.02 8.85
CA LEU A 309 22.17 9.09 9.34
C LEU A 309 20.70 8.67 9.40
N ASP A 310 20.19 7.95 8.40
CA ASP A 310 18.82 7.38 8.42
C ASP A 310 18.62 6.41 9.58
N ALA A 311 19.67 5.66 9.95
CA ALA A 311 19.68 4.79 11.13
C ALA A 311 19.95 5.53 12.46
N GLY A 312 20.11 6.85 12.43
CA GLY A 312 20.37 7.65 13.64
C GLY A 312 21.82 7.60 14.14
N PHE A 313 22.79 7.23 13.30
CA PHE A 313 24.21 7.16 13.64
C PHE A 313 25.00 8.26 12.92
N PRO A 314 25.57 9.25 13.64
CA PRO A 314 26.46 10.24 13.05
C PRO A 314 27.80 9.61 12.64
N VAL A 315 28.44 10.20 11.64
CA VAL A 315 29.69 9.69 11.05
C VAL A 315 30.87 10.65 11.25
N GLY A 316 32.08 10.12 11.31
CA GLY A 316 33.31 10.91 11.28
C GLY A 316 33.78 11.13 9.85
N LEU A 317 34.03 12.38 9.46
CA LEU A 317 34.50 12.74 8.13
C LEU A 317 35.88 13.38 8.23
N SER A 318 36.81 12.93 7.39
CA SER A 318 38.10 13.58 7.20
C SER A 318 38.07 14.41 5.93
N ILE A 319 38.41 15.68 6.05
CA ILE A 319 38.50 16.67 4.98
C ILE A 319 39.96 16.81 4.56
N LYS A 320 40.21 16.90 3.25
CA LYS A 320 41.53 17.25 2.71
C LYS A 320 41.87 18.71 3.03
N GLY A 321 43.08 18.94 3.53
CA GLY A 321 43.52 20.24 4.04
C GLY A 321 44.97 20.53 3.59
N SER A 322 45.30 21.77 3.29
CA SER A 322 46.67 22.20 2.94
C SER A 322 47.65 22.11 4.11
N SER A 323 47.12 21.93 5.33
CA SER A 323 47.83 21.89 6.62
C SER A 323 47.85 20.50 7.29
N GLY A 324 47.43 19.44 6.59
CA GLY A 324 47.41 18.06 7.14
C GLY A 324 46.02 17.41 7.25
N GLY A 325 44.96 18.11 6.85
CA GLY A 325 43.56 17.65 6.88
C GLY A 325 42.83 17.99 8.18
N HIS A 326 41.49 17.93 8.16
CA HIS A 326 40.64 18.19 9.33
C HIS A 326 39.61 17.08 9.53
N ALA A 327 39.23 16.79 10.77
CA ALA A 327 38.15 15.86 11.07
C ALA A 327 36.92 16.60 11.58
N VAL A 328 35.75 16.30 11.01
CA VAL A 328 34.44 16.87 11.40
C VAL A 328 33.42 15.75 11.57
N VAL A 329 32.27 16.04 12.17
CA VAL A 329 31.16 15.09 12.28
C VAL A 329 30.12 15.42 11.22
N GLY A 330 29.68 14.43 10.44
CA GLY A 330 28.45 14.50 9.65
C GLY A 330 27.30 13.93 10.46
N ASP A 331 26.29 14.73 10.78
CA ASP A 331 25.25 14.36 11.74
C ASP A 331 23.82 14.71 11.30
N GLY A 332 23.60 15.17 10.08
CA GLY A 332 22.26 15.41 9.55
C GLY A 332 22.28 15.58 8.05
N TYR A 333 21.14 15.46 7.38
CA TYR A 333 21.05 15.71 5.95
C TYR A 333 19.63 16.05 5.49
N GLY A 334 19.54 16.66 4.32
CA GLY A 334 18.29 16.74 3.57
C GLY A 334 18.44 17.65 2.35
N PHE A 335 17.32 18.13 1.83
CA PHE A 335 17.27 18.80 0.53
C PHE A 335 16.77 20.23 0.65
N SER A 336 17.42 21.15 -0.04
CA SER A 336 16.96 22.54 -0.16
C SER A 336 17.05 22.98 -1.61
N GLY A 337 15.90 23.25 -2.23
CA GLY A 337 15.84 23.58 -3.67
C GLY A 337 16.27 22.41 -4.55
N GLY A 338 16.03 21.17 -4.12
CA GLY A 338 16.45 19.95 -4.84
C GLY A 338 17.92 19.55 -4.64
N LEU A 339 18.74 20.38 -3.97
CA LEU A 339 20.14 20.07 -3.67
C LEU A 339 20.29 19.39 -2.31
N LEU A 340 21.07 18.32 -2.26
CA LEU A 340 21.44 17.62 -1.02
C LEU A 340 22.42 18.47 -0.20
N TYR A 341 22.13 18.63 1.08
CA TYR A 341 23.02 19.21 2.08
C TYR A 341 23.22 18.23 3.22
N VAL A 342 24.46 18.09 3.67
CA VAL A 342 24.83 17.37 4.90
C VAL A 342 25.19 18.41 5.94
N HIS A 343 24.64 18.26 7.15
CA HIS A 343 25.03 19.08 8.28
C HIS A 343 26.38 18.58 8.81
N LEU A 344 27.31 19.52 8.97
CA LEU A 344 28.66 19.29 9.46
C LEU A 344 28.85 20.02 10.78
N ASN A 345 29.12 19.26 11.83
CA ASN A 345 29.63 19.80 13.09
C ASN A 345 31.15 19.89 13.02
N MET A 346 31.65 21.12 13.09
CA MET A 346 33.05 21.46 12.79
C MET A 346 34.03 21.00 13.90
N GLY A 347 33.54 20.59 15.06
CA GLY A 347 34.39 20.31 16.21
C GLY A 347 35.17 21.55 16.67
N TRP A 348 34.57 22.73 16.51
CA TRP A 348 35.19 24.03 16.78
C TRP A 348 34.36 24.90 17.74
N SER A 349 33.87 24.29 18.83
CA SER A 349 33.02 24.93 19.84
C SER A 349 31.65 25.39 19.29
N GLY A 350 31.17 24.73 18.24
CA GLY A 350 29.93 25.09 17.51
C GLY A 350 30.07 26.27 16.55
N ASN A 351 31.26 26.87 16.45
CA ASN A 351 31.50 27.89 15.45
C ASN A 351 31.38 27.27 14.06
N ASP A 352 30.55 27.90 13.23
CA ASP A 352 30.37 27.56 11.82
C ASP A 352 29.98 26.12 11.52
N ASP A 353 29.28 25.46 12.45
CA ASP A 353 28.47 24.30 12.10
C ASP A 353 27.53 24.69 10.94
N VAL A 354 27.51 23.88 9.89
CA VAL A 354 27.04 24.33 8.58
C VAL A 354 26.28 23.24 7.86
N TRP A 355 25.26 23.62 7.11
CA TRP A 355 24.71 22.78 6.04
C TRP A 355 25.58 22.95 4.81
N TYR A 356 26.27 21.88 4.40
CA TYR A 356 27.20 21.89 3.28
C TYR A 356 26.73 20.98 2.16
N ASN A 357 26.72 21.49 0.93
CA ASN A 357 26.50 20.66 -0.26
C ASN A 357 27.78 19.87 -0.56
N LEU A 358 27.95 18.69 0.03
CA LEU A 358 29.07 17.81 -0.31
C LEU A 358 28.95 17.34 -1.77
N PRO A 359 30.06 17.07 -2.48
CA PRO A 359 29.99 16.59 -3.85
C PRO A 359 29.51 15.13 -3.85
N VAL A 360 28.25 14.88 -4.24
CA VAL A 360 27.63 13.53 -4.22
C VAL A 360 27.15 13.09 -5.62
N PHE A 361 27.70 13.65 -6.70
CA PHE A 361 27.25 13.33 -8.07
C PHE A 361 28.21 12.42 -8.81
N ASP A 362 27.66 11.69 -9.79
CA ASP A 362 28.31 10.81 -10.76
C ASP A 362 29.81 11.13 -10.98
N THR A 363 30.66 10.35 -10.33
CA THR A 363 32.13 10.45 -10.39
C THR A 363 32.68 10.10 -11.78
N THR A 364 31.84 9.65 -12.73
CA THR A 364 32.21 9.51 -14.15
C THR A 364 32.79 10.80 -14.71
N TYR A 365 32.43 11.96 -14.14
CA TYR A 365 32.85 13.27 -14.65
C TYR A 365 33.38 14.24 -13.58
N TYR A 366 33.61 13.77 -12.35
CA TYR A 366 34.26 14.51 -11.27
C TYR A 366 35.47 13.70 -10.79
N SER A 367 36.69 14.21 -10.99
CA SER A 367 37.92 13.50 -10.61
C SER A 367 38.57 14.03 -9.32
N PHE A 368 37.82 14.73 -8.47
CA PHE A 368 38.34 15.25 -7.20
C PHE A 368 37.33 15.00 -6.09
N SER A 369 37.86 14.77 -4.88
CA SER A 369 37.10 14.57 -3.65
C SER A 369 37.72 15.43 -2.56
N ILE A 370 36.88 16.17 -1.83
CA ILE A 370 37.29 16.96 -0.65
C ILE A 370 37.35 16.10 0.61
N LEU A 371 36.77 14.90 0.57
CA LEU A 371 36.83 13.93 1.64
C LEU A 371 38.04 13.01 1.43
N ARG A 372 38.73 12.71 2.53
CA ARG A 372 39.88 11.79 2.55
C ARG A 372 39.50 10.43 3.11
N SER A 373 38.64 10.42 4.13
CA SER A 373 38.17 9.18 4.75
C SER A 373 36.85 9.39 5.46
N ILE A 374 36.07 8.33 5.58
CA ILE A 374 34.79 8.28 6.28
C ILE A 374 34.88 7.18 7.33
N VAL A 375 34.60 7.51 8.59
CA VAL A 375 34.43 6.56 9.70
C VAL A 375 32.94 6.43 9.97
N TYR A 376 32.38 5.25 9.72
CA TYR A 376 30.95 4.98 9.70
C TYR A 376 30.64 3.64 10.37
N ASN A 377 29.36 3.28 10.50
CA ASN A 377 28.92 2.08 11.23
C ASN A 377 29.47 2.02 12.67
N VAL A 378 29.55 3.18 13.33
CA VAL A 378 30.05 3.31 14.71
C VAL A 378 28.94 2.87 15.67
N PHE A 379 28.73 1.55 15.79
CA PHE A 379 27.61 0.96 16.51
C PHE A 379 28.05 0.47 17.88
N PRO A 380 27.42 0.95 18.98
CA PRO A 380 27.67 0.41 20.31
C PRO A 380 27.37 -1.10 20.39
N GLU A 381 26.25 -1.53 19.80
CA GLU A 381 25.67 -2.87 20.04
C GLU A 381 25.39 -3.71 18.78
N TRP A 382 25.64 -3.23 17.57
CA TRP A 382 25.34 -3.97 16.32
C TRP A 382 26.61 -4.56 15.69
N PRO A 383 27.11 -5.73 16.15
CA PRO A 383 28.35 -6.30 15.63
C PRO A 383 28.17 -6.80 14.21
N GLY A 384 29.01 -6.31 13.30
CA GLY A 384 29.02 -6.77 11.90
C GLY A 384 27.68 -6.61 11.19
N ALA A 385 26.93 -5.54 11.48
CA ALA A 385 25.73 -5.18 10.75
C ALA A 385 26.03 -4.20 9.60
N GLU A 386 25.28 -4.31 8.51
CA GLU A 386 25.14 -3.31 7.47
C GLU A 386 23.77 -2.64 7.58
N ILE A 387 23.62 -1.44 7.04
CA ILE A 387 22.34 -0.72 7.04
C ILE A 387 21.70 -0.80 5.65
N ILE A 388 20.42 -1.18 5.59
CA ILE A 388 19.55 -0.91 4.44
C ILE A 388 18.57 0.19 4.86
N SER A 389 18.51 1.28 4.10
CA SER A 389 17.68 2.44 4.42
C SER A 389 17.03 3.03 3.17
N GLY A 390 15.91 3.71 3.39
CA GLY A 390 15.15 4.38 2.35
C GLY A 390 13.96 5.12 2.93
N ARG A 391 13.13 5.65 2.04
CA ARG A 391 11.96 6.46 2.38
C ARG A 391 10.70 5.95 1.71
N ALA A 392 9.59 5.91 2.44
CA ALA A 392 8.25 5.75 1.88
C ALA A 392 7.59 7.12 1.65
N THR A 393 7.06 7.32 0.44
CA THR A 393 6.36 8.55 0.05
C THR A 393 5.09 8.23 -0.72
N ASP A 394 4.15 9.18 -0.74
CA ASP A 394 3.01 9.11 -1.64
C ASP A 394 3.35 9.61 -3.05
N ALA A 395 2.39 9.53 -3.98
CA ALA A 395 2.54 9.98 -5.37
C ALA A 395 2.93 11.47 -5.53
N SER A 396 2.72 12.31 -4.50
CA SER A 396 3.12 13.72 -4.49
C SER A 396 4.54 13.95 -3.95
N GLY A 397 5.17 12.88 -3.45
CA GLY A 397 6.46 12.94 -2.76
C GLY A 397 6.35 13.28 -1.27
N ALA A 398 5.13 13.31 -0.70
CA ALA A 398 4.96 13.56 0.73
C ALA A 398 5.35 12.31 1.54
N PRO A 399 6.02 12.46 2.68
CA PRO A 399 6.46 11.34 3.50
C PRO A 399 5.29 10.58 4.13
N LEU A 400 5.38 9.25 4.16
CA LEU A 400 4.38 8.38 4.77
C LEU A 400 4.90 7.74 6.06
N PRO A 401 4.44 8.16 7.24
CA PRO A 401 4.78 7.54 8.51
C PRO A 401 3.97 6.26 8.78
N GLY A 402 4.54 5.35 9.57
CA GLY A 402 3.85 4.14 10.04
C GLY A 402 3.68 3.05 8.99
N ILE A 403 4.45 3.08 7.91
CA ILE A 403 4.50 2.00 6.91
C ILE A 403 5.32 0.85 7.48
N ASP A 404 4.75 -0.35 7.50
CA ASP A 404 5.45 -1.56 7.92
C ASP A 404 6.48 -1.95 6.86
N VAL A 405 7.75 -2.12 7.24
CA VAL A 405 8.84 -2.53 6.37
C VAL A 405 9.48 -3.82 6.89
N VAL A 406 9.36 -4.89 6.11
CA VAL A 406 9.76 -6.25 6.46
C VAL A 406 10.91 -6.73 5.56
N PRO A 407 12.10 -6.96 6.11
CA PRO A 407 13.20 -7.58 5.37
C PRO A 407 13.17 -9.11 5.41
N SER A 408 13.62 -9.72 4.33
CA SER A 408 13.93 -11.15 4.26
C SER A 408 15.15 -11.40 3.37
N ARG A 409 16.08 -12.24 3.81
CA ARG A 409 17.25 -12.61 3.00
C ARG A 409 16.84 -13.63 1.92
N ILE A 410 17.24 -13.38 0.67
CA ILE A 410 17.01 -14.27 -0.47
C ILE A 410 18.10 -15.35 -0.47
N GLY A 411 17.71 -16.63 -0.54
CA GLY A 411 18.65 -17.75 -0.61
C GLY A 411 19.19 -18.27 0.75
N GLY A 412 18.74 -17.71 1.87
CA GLY A 412 19.05 -18.20 3.21
C GLY A 412 18.10 -17.59 4.22
N GLY A 413 17.25 -18.41 4.86
CA GLY A 413 16.00 -18.06 5.55
C GLY A 413 16.09 -17.18 6.82
N VAL A 414 16.95 -16.17 6.85
CA VAL A 414 16.99 -15.16 7.91
C VAL A 414 15.86 -14.15 7.68
N LEU A 415 14.90 -14.13 8.60
CA LEU A 415 13.92 -13.06 8.74
C LEU A 415 14.37 -12.15 9.88
N LEU A 416 14.38 -10.84 9.65
CA LEU A 416 14.63 -9.87 10.71
C LEU A 416 13.30 -9.28 11.19
N ALA A 417 13.33 -8.67 12.37
CA ALA A 417 12.19 -7.95 12.88
C ALA A 417 11.78 -6.84 11.88
N PRO A 418 10.47 -6.66 11.65
CA PRO A 418 10.00 -5.55 10.84
C PRO A 418 10.30 -4.22 11.54
N THR A 419 10.41 -3.15 10.76
CA THR A 419 10.48 -1.77 11.23
C THR A 419 9.30 -0.99 10.69
N ILE A 420 9.09 0.23 11.18
CA ILE A 420 8.09 1.17 10.65
C ILE A 420 8.77 2.45 10.21
N THR A 421 8.20 3.11 9.19
CA THR A 421 8.69 4.43 8.78
C THR A 421 8.38 5.51 9.83
N ASP A 422 9.31 6.43 10.02
CA ASP A 422 9.17 7.56 10.95
C ASP A 422 8.29 8.70 10.38
N ALA A 423 8.20 9.82 11.10
CA ALA A 423 7.44 11.01 10.68
C ALA A 423 7.88 11.59 9.32
N ASN A 424 9.14 11.38 8.95
CA ASN A 424 9.71 11.80 7.67
C ASN A 424 9.62 10.68 6.61
N GLY A 425 8.91 9.58 6.90
CA GLY A 425 8.77 8.43 6.02
C GLY A 425 10.04 7.58 5.91
N ILE A 426 11.05 7.80 6.75
CA ILE A 426 12.34 7.12 6.68
C ILE A 426 12.26 5.80 7.44
N TYR A 427 12.88 4.76 6.89
CA TYR A 427 13.12 3.51 7.59
C TYR A 427 14.60 3.11 7.48
N SER A 428 15.06 2.36 8.47
CA SER A 428 16.40 1.77 8.49
C SER A 428 16.36 0.36 9.06
N LEU A 429 17.14 -0.54 8.48
CA LEU A 429 17.22 -1.95 8.85
C LEU A 429 18.69 -2.31 9.07
N ALA A 430 19.00 -2.84 10.24
CA ALA A 430 20.29 -3.46 10.52
C ALA A 430 20.26 -4.91 10.02
N VAL A 431 21.04 -5.20 8.97
CA VAL A 431 21.15 -6.54 8.40
C VAL A 431 22.50 -7.16 8.74
N PRO A 432 22.60 -8.48 8.97
CA PRO A 432 23.90 -9.14 9.15
C PRO A 432 24.82 -8.90 7.93
N SER A 433 26.08 -8.59 8.19
CA SER A 433 27.09 -8.47 7.13
C SER A 433 27.36 -9.85 6.50
N PRO A 434 27.44 -9.94 5.16
CA PRO A 434 27.67 -11.21 4.47
C PRO A 434 28.95 -11.93 4.93
N VAL A 435 28.86 -13.26 5.08
CA VAL A 435 29.99 -14.12 5.48
C VAL A 435 30.67 -14.73 4.25
N GLY A 436 31.99 -14.63 4.14
CA GLY A 436 32.77 -15.34 3.10
C GLY A 436 32.93 -14.62 1.76
N GLY A 437 32.62 -13.32 1.69
CA GLY A 437 32.94 -12.46 0.54
C GLY A 437 31.96 -12.49 -0.64
N ALA A 438 30.97 -13.39 -0.64
CA ALA A 438 29.83 -13.31 -1.54
C ALA A 438 28.77 -12.38 -0.93
N GLY A 439 28.33 -11.35 -1.66
CA GLY A 439 27.29 -10.44 -1.18
C GLY A 439 25.95 -11.14 -0.95
N ASP A 440 25.15 -10.62 -0.02
CA ASP A 440 23.79 -11.10 0.26
C ASP A 440 22.76 -10.32 -0.54
N THR A 441 21.68 -10.98 -0.91
CA THR A 441 20.52 -10.29 -1.52
C THR A 441 19.37 -10.29 -0.54
N TRP A 442 18.77 -9.12 -0.35
CA TRP A 442 17.66 -8.90 0.57
C TRP A 442 16.41 -8.48 -0.20
N ARG A 443 15.27 -9.06 0.15
CA ARG A 443 13.94 -8.63 -0.26
C ARG A 443 13.36 -7.77 0.84
N ILE A 444 13.05 -6.52 0.53
CA ILE A 444 12.46 -5.54 1.43
C ILE A 444 11.02 -5.32 0.99
N VAL A 445 10.07 -5.58 1.89
CA VAL A 445 8.62 -5.46 1.61
C VAL A 445 8.07 -4.31 2.45
N ALA A 446 7.41 -3.34 1.83
CA ALA A 446 6.71 -2.26 2.52
C ALA A 446 5.19 -2.41 2.38
N TYR A 447 4.41 -2.18 3.44
CA TYR A 447 2.96 -2.36 3.48
C TYR A 447 2.25 -1.30 4.33
N ASP A 448 1.12 -0.79 3.83
CA ASP A 448 0.34 0.30 4.45
C ASP A 448 -1.07 -0.13 4.92
N GLY A 449 -1.42 -1.42 4.83
CA GLY A 449 -2.78 -1.92 5.09
C GLY A 449 -3.60 -2.21 3.83
N GLY A 450 -3.25 -1.65 2.67
CA GLY A 450 -3.97 -1.83 1.41
C GLY A 450 -3.09 -2.12 0.18
N MET A 451 -1.82 -1.72 0.22
CA MET A 451 -0.85 -1.85 -0.85
C MET A 451 0.46 -2.43 -0.33
N THR A 452 1.03 -3.40 -1.05
CA THR A 452 2.32 -4.02 -0.75
C THR A 452 3.30 -3.72 -1.87
N LEU A 453 4.45 -3.14 -1.54
CA LEU A 453 5.54 -2.87 -2.47
C LEU A 453 6.76 -3.72 -2.08
N THR A 454 7.55 -4.15 -3.06
CA THR A 454 8.71 -5.01 -2.81
C THR A 454 9.91 -4.53 -3.60
N GLN A 455 11.06 -4.44 -2.94
CA GLN A 455 12.35 -4.19 -3.56
C GLN A 455 13.33 -5.31 -3.25
N THR A 456 14.25 -5.54 -4.18
CA THR A 456 15.36 -6.48 -4.01
C THR A 456 16.66 -5.70 -4.05
N VAL A 457 17.49 -5.85 -3.02
CA VAL A 457 18.74 -5.11 -2.88
C VAL A 457 19.90 -6.04 -2.56
N ALA A 458 21.02 -5.87 -3.25
CA ALA A 458 22.26 -6.56 -2.95
C ALA A 458 23.08 -5.77 -1.92
N VAL A 459 23.57 -6.46 -0.90
CA VAL A 459 24.37 -5.96 0.23
C VAL A 459 25.70 -6.70 0.19
N ALA A 460 26.80 -5.96 0.07
CA ALA A 460 28.14 -6.54 0.20
C ALA A 460 28.57 -6.53 1.67
N ALA A 461 29.61 -7.28 2.01
CA ALA A 461 30.27 -7.07 3.29
C ALA A 461 31.06 -5.76 3.24
N SER A 462 30.92 -4.91 4.26
CA SER A 462 31.82 -3.79 4.45
C SER A 462 33.23 -4.34 4.67
N VAL A 463 34.12 -4.10 3.71
CA VAL A 463 35.52 -4.51 3.83
C VAL A 463 36.28 -3.38 4.49
N SER A 464 36.54 -3.54 5.79
CA SER A 464 37.37 -2.60 6.55
C SER A 464 38.81 -2.62 6.00
N THR A 465 39.19 -1.51 5.39
CA THR A 465 40.58 -1.18 5.07
C THR A 465 41.26 -0.76 6.39
N HIS A 466 41.68 -1.75 7.19
CA HIS A 466 42.33 -1.46 8.47
C HIS A 466 43.67 -0.77 8.23
N TYR A 467 43.75 0.52 8.59
CA TYR A 467 45.03 1.19 8.80
C TYR A 467 45.77 0.50 9.94
N THR A 468 46.95 0.01 9.63
CA THR A 468 47.87 -0.54 10.63
C THR A 468 48.85 0.56 11.03
N TYR A 469 48.83 0.93 12.31
CA TYR A 469 49.86 1.78 12.88
C TYR A 469 51.08 0.93 13.24
N ASN A 470 52.21 1.22 12.61
CA ASN A 470 53.47 0.58 12.98
C ASN A 470 54.11 1.38 14.11
N GLU A 471 53.93 0.91 15.35
CA GLU A 471 54.46 1.55 16.56
C GLU A 471 55.99 1.74 16.53
N THR A 472 56.71 0.84 15.85
CA THR A 472 58.18 0.86 15.78
C THR A 472 58.69 1.87 14.75
N ALA A 473 58.00 1.98 13.61
CA ALA A 473 58.38 2.89 12.54
C ALA A 473 57.75 4.30 12.70
N GLY A 474 56.73 4.43 13.55
CA GLY A 474 55.93 5.67 13.65
C GLY A 474 55.25 6.03 12.33
N THR A 475 55.00 5.04 11.48
CA THR A 475 54.42 5.17 10.15
C THR A 475 53.09 4.42 10.06
N TYR A 476 52.25 4.89 9.15
CA TYR A 476 50.98 4.27 8.80
C TYR A 476 51.16 3.58 7.46
N SER A 477 50.70 2.33 7.35
CA SER A 477 50.55 1.68 6.05
C SER A 477 49.12 1.82 5.58
N ASP A 478 48.94 2.43 4.39
CA ASP A 478 47.69 2.34 3.66
C ASP A 478 47.42 0.86 3.34
N PRO A 479 46.24 0.33 3.66
CA PRO A 479 45.86 -1.00 3.22
C PRO A 479 45.72 -1.03 1.68
N PRO A 480 46.09 -2.13 1.02
CA PRO A 480 45.92 -2.27 -0.42
C PRO A 480 44.43 -2.48 -0.75
N GLY A 481 43.81 -1.51 -1.42
CA GLY A 481 42.50 -1.69 -2.08
C GLY A 481 41.43 -0.65 -1.70
N ASP A 482 40.47 -0.48 -2.60
CA ASP A 482 39.20 0.23 -2.43
C ASP A 482 38.30 -0.55 -1.48
N GLY A 483 38.09 -0.05 -0.26
CA GLY A 483 37.18 -0.69 0.69
C GLY A 483 35.73 -0.67 0.17
N THR A 484 35.07 -1.83 0.11
CA THR A 484 33.64 -1.92 -0.23
C THR A 484 32.78 -1.40 0.92
N VAL A 485 31.75 -0.59 0.64
CA VAL A 485 30.66 -0.27 1.58
C VAL A 485 29.60 -1.35 1.49
N GLY A 486 29.22 -1.96 2.61
CA GLY A 486 28.13 -2.93 2.64
C GLY A 486 26.74 -2.30 2.72
N ASN A 487 26.60 -1.16 3.40
CA ASN A 487 25.37 -0.40 3.51
C ASN A 487 24.72 -0.06 2.15
N ARG A 488 23.40 0.07 2.15
CA ARG A 488 22.57 0.44 1.01
C ARG A 488 21.60 1.55 1.40
N TRP A 489 21.73 2.69 0.73
CA TRP A 489 20.85 3.84 0.85
C TRP A 489 19.95 4.00 -0.38
N GLY A 490 18.80 4.65 -0.22
CA GLY A 490 17.88 5.00 -1.32
C GLY A 490 17.00 3.83 -1.78
N VAL A 491 16.71 2.88 -0.88
CA VAL A 491 15.72 1.82 -1.15
C VAL A 491 14.31 2.39 -0.90
N ASP A 492 13.89 3.30 -1.77
CA ASP A 492 12.70 4.14 -1.56
C ASP A 492 11.41 3.48 -2.07
N PHE A 493 10.30 3.64 -1.36
CA PHE A 493 8.99 3.13 -1.74
C PHE A 493 8.04 4.27 -2.12
N LEU A 494 7.39 4.14 -3.28
CA LEU A 494 6.41 5.10 -3.78
C LEU A 494 5.00 4.48 -3.73
N PHE A 495 4.23 4.85 -2.72
CA PHE A 495 2.84 4.42 -2.57
C PHE A 495 1.95 5.32 -3.43
N SER A 496 1.54 4.78 -4.59
CA SER A 496 0.65 5.47 -5.52
C SER A 496 -0.48 4.54 -5.94
N ALA A 497 -1.69 5.06 -6.10
CA ALA A 497 -2.81 4.28 -6.63
C ALA A 497 -2.48 3.72 -8.02
N TYR A 498 -3.04 2.58 -8.41
CA TYR A 498 -2.90 2.10 -9.79
C TYR A 498 -3.46 3.13 -10.79
N PRO A 499 -2.81 3.33 -11.95
CA PRO A 499 -3.42 4.12 -13.01
C PRO A 499 -4.69 3.39 -13.48
N THR A 500 -5.79 4.11 -13.59
CA THR A 500 -7.11 3.59 -13.99
C THR A 500 -7.54 4.30 -15.26
N ILE A 501 -7.94 3.53 -16.27
CA ILE A 501 -8.46 4.10 -17.53
C ILE A 501 -9.85 4.68 -17.24
N THR A 502 -9.99 6.00 -17.39
CA THR A 502 -11.26 6.72 -17.15
C THR A 502 -12.08 6.89 -18.43
N THR A 503 -11.53 6.46 -19.58
CA THR A 503 -12.23 6.47 -20.86
C THR A 503 -13.32 5.41 -20.85
N GLY A 504 -14.58 5.84 -20.79
CA GLY A 504 -15.72 4.90 -20.76
C GLY A 504 -16.10 4.31 -22.12
N SER A 505 -15.92 5.05 -23.21
CA SER A 505 -16.20 4.59 -24.58
C SER A 505 -15.46 5.43 -25.62
N LEU A 506 -15.30 4.88 -26.82
CA LEU A 506 -14.76 5.58 -27.99
C LEU A 506 -15.89 6.09 -28.89
N PRO A 507 -15.84 7.33 -29.39
CA PRO A 507 -16.76 7.80 -30.41
C PRO A 507 -16.73 6.89 -31.64
N ALA A 508 -17.89 6.67 -32.27
CA ALA A 508 -17.93 5.92 -33.52
C ALA A 508 -17.21 6.69 -34.64
N ALA A 509 -16.42 5.99 -35.44
CA ALA A 509 -15.79 6.53 -36.64
C ALA A 509 -16.65 6.25 -37.88
N THR A 510 -16.41 6.98 -38.95
CA THR A 510 -17.03 6.74 -40.27
C THR A 510 -15.95 6.40 -41.27
N ILE A 511 -16.16 5.37 -42.10
CA ILE A 511 -15.21 4.98 -43.13
C ILE A 511 -14.86 6.17 -44.05
N GLY A 512 -13.57 6.37 -44.30
CA GLY A 512 -13.06 7.46 -45.15
C GLY A 512 -13.09 8.86 -44.51
N VAL A 513 -13.52 9.00 -43.26
CA VAL A 513 -13.53 10.28 -42.52
C VAL A 513 -12.40 10.30 -41.48
N ALA A 514 -11.69 11.42 -41.36
CA ALA A 514 -10.65 11.58 -40.35
C ALA A 514 -11.22 11.40 -38.93
N TYR A 515 -10.53 10.63 -38.11
CA TYR A 515 -10.89 10.29 -36.75
C TYR A 515 -9.78 10.71 -35.78
N SER A 516 -10.17 11.26 -34.63
CA SER A 516 -9.26 11.56 -33.52
C SER A 516 -9.99 11.42 -32.18
N ALA A 517 -9.40 10.68 -31.25
CA ALA A 517 -9.87 10.56 -29.87
C ALA A 517 -8.68 10.32 -28.93
N THR A 518 -8.72 10.87 -27.72
CA THR A 518 -7.65 10.70 -26.73
C THR A 518 -8.13 9.91 -25.54
N LEU A 519 -7.38 8.86 -25.18
CA LEU A 519 -7.59 8.07 -23.99
C LEU A 519 -7.17 8.88 -22.75
N SER A 520 -8.00 8.81 -21.71
CA SER A 520 -7.78 9.40 -20.41
C SER A 520 -7.63 8.34 -19.32
N ALA A 521 -6.77 8.62 -18.35
CA ALA A 521 -6.56 7.83 -17.14
C ALA A 521 -6.44 8.75 -15.91
N ALA A 522 -6.66 8.18 -14.73
CA ALA A 522 -6.50 8.84 -13.43
C ALA A 522 -5.80 7.89 -12.44
N GLY A 523 -5.22 8.41 -11.36
CA GLY A 523 -4.40 7.61 -10.44
C GLY A 523 -3.01 7.30 -11.02
N GLY A 524 -2.13 6.64 -10.27
CA GLY A 524 -0.74 6.45 -10.67
C GLY A 524 0.04 7.77 -10.81
N VAL A 525 1.28 7.66 -11.29
CA VAL A 525 2.20 8.78 -11.46
C VAL A 525 2.32 9.14 -12.95
N PRO A 526 1.95 10.35 -13.37
CA PRO A 526 2.13 10.81 -14.76
C PRO A 526 3.60 11.16 -15.06
N PRO A 527 4.02 11.27 -16.35
CA PRO A 527 3.22 11.07 -17.56
C PRO A 527 2.84 9.60 -17.80
N TYR A 528 1.61 9.38 -18.28
CA TYR A 528 1.14 8.05 -18.67
C TYR A 528 1.69 7.65 -20.04
N ARG A 529 1.97 6.36 -20.18
CA ARG A 529 2.27 5.74 -21.47
C ARG A 529 1.18 4.77 -21.85
N TRP A 530 0.73 4.86 -23.10
CA TRP A 530 -0.34 4.02 -23.63
C TRP A 530 0.20 3.03 -24.65
N GLU A 531 -0.31 1.80 -24.58
CA GLU A 531 -0.03 0.77 -25.58
C GLU A 531 -1.24 -0.14 -25.80
N ILE A 532 -1.21 -0.88 -26.90
CA ILE A 532 -2.21 -1.92 -27.19
C ILE A 532 -1.67 -3.23 -26.62
N SER A 533 -2.38 -3.79 -25.65
CA SER A 533 -2.05 -5.09 -25.04
C SER A 533 -2.56 -6.24 -25.92
N GLN A 534 -3.80 -6.12 -26.41
CA GLN A 534 -4.47 -7.11 -27.27
C GLN A 534 -5.42 -6.44 -28.27
N GLY A 535 -5.68 -7.12 -29.39
CA GLY A 535 -6.56 -6.63 -30.46
C GLY A 535 -5.85 -5.81 -31.53
N VAL A 536 -6.61 -5.42 -32.56
CA VAL A 536 -6.09 -4.67 -33.71
C VAL A 536 -7.01 -3.49 -33.98
N LEU A 537 -6.42 -2.30 -34.14
CA LEU A 537 -7.16 -1.10 -34.55
C LEU A 537 -7.71 -1.24 -35.98
N PRO A 538 -8.77 -0.49 -36.34
CA PRO A 538 -9.22 -0.42 -37.72
C PRO A 538 -8.07 -0.04 -38.67
N PRO A 539 -7.96 -0.66 -39.85
CA PRO A 539 -6.97 -0.25 -40.85
C PRO A 539 -7.04 1.26 -41.11
N GLY A 540 -5.91 1.95 -40.97
CA GLY A 540 -5.81 3.41 -41.12
C GLY A 540 -5.96 4.22 -39.83
N ILE A 541 -6.15 3.58 -38.66
CA ILE A 541 -6.10 4.21 -37.32
C ILE A 541 -4.86 3.71 -36.56
N SER A 542 -4.17 4.61 -35.85
CA SER A 542 -3.02 4.30 -34.99
C SER A 542 -3.16 4.93 -33.60
N LEU A 543 -2.53 4.33 -32.59
CA LEU A 543 -2.38 4.85 -31.23
C LEU A 543 -0.97 5.44 -31.05
N ASP A 544 -0.86 6.64 -30.49
CA ASP A 544 0.43 7.19 -30.04
C ASP A 544 0.72 6.87 -28.56
N GLY A 545 1.98 7.07 -28.13
CA GLY A 545 2.39 6.79 -26.75
C GLY A 545 1.73 7.68 -25.68
N GLY A 546 1.11 8.79 -26.08
CA GLY A 546 0.37 9.71 -25.21
C GLY A 546 -1.12 9.36 -25.06
N GLY A 547 -1.60 8.33 -25.77
CA GLY A 547 -2.98 7.85 -25.68
C GLY A 547 -3.91 8.39 -26.77
N THR A 548 -3.41 9.06 -27.81
CA THR A 548 -4.25 9.58 -28.90
C THR A 548 -4.40 8.55 -30.02
N LEU A 549 -5.64 8.17 -30.31
CA LEU A 549 -6.07 7.44 -31.49
C LEU A 549 -6.29 8.43 -32.62
N SER A 550 -5.63 8.25 -33.77
CA SER A 550 -5.85 9.12 -34.92
C SER A 550 -5.64 8.40 -36.25
N GLY A 551 -6.29 8.92 -37.31
CA GLY A 551 -6.13 8.44 -38.68
C GLY A 551 -7.41 8.53 -39.51
N THR A 552 -7.51 7.75 -40.60
CA THR A 552 -8.71 7.65 -41.43
C THR A 552 -9.01 6.17 -41.67
N PRO A 553 -10.12 5.63 -41.14
CA PRO A 553 -10.39 4.21 -41.22
C PRO A 553 -10.79 3.81 -42.64
N THR A 554 -10.26 2.71 -43.13
CA THR A 554 -10.49 2.22 -44.51
C THR A 554 -11.37 0.98 -44.59
N ALA A 555 -11.80 0.45 -43.44
CA ALA A 555 -12.72 -0.68 -43.36
C ALA A 555 -13.77 -0.45 -42.27
N THR A 556 -15.02 -0.81 -42.56
CA THR A 556 -16.12 -0.81 -41.58
C THR A 556 -16.01 -2.03 -40.66
N GLY A 557 -16.46 -1.91 -39.42
CA GLY A 557 -16.46 -3.03 -38.48
C GLY A 557 -16.46 -2.59 -37.01
N SER A 558 -16.46 -3.58 -36.13
CA SER A 558 -16.34 -3.39 -34.68
C SER A 558 -14.99 -3.94 -34.24
N TYR A 559 -14.15 -3.08 -33.66
CA TYR A 559 -12.76 -3.38 -33.32
C TYR A 559 -12.59 -3.29 -31.79
N PRO A 560 -12.79 -4.39 -31.04
CA PRO A 560 -12.46 -4.44 -29.61
C PRO A 560 -10.94 -4.44 -29.45
N VAL A 561 -10.41 -3.45 -28.73
CA VAL A 561 -8.98 -3.29 -28.47
C VAL A 561 -8.76 -3.14 -26.98
N GLU A 562 -7.88 -3.96 -26.44
CA GLU A 562 -7.43 -3.86 -25.05
C GLU A 562 -6.30 -2.84 -24.97
N PHE A 563 -6.59 -1.70 -24.35
CA PHE A 563 -5.62 -0.65 -24.08
C PHE A 563 -4.98 -0.89 -22.73
N ARG A 564 -3.67 -0.71 -22.65
CA ARG A 564 -2.90 -0.73 -21.41
C ARG A 564 -2.38 0.67 -21.12
N VAL A 565 -2.64 1.16 -19.92
CA VAL A 565 -2.02 2.37 -19.39
C VAL A 565 -0.93 1.98 -18.40
N LEU A 566 0.25 2.56 -18.57
CA LEU A 566 1.37 2.47 -17.64
C LEU A 566 1.59 3.83 -16.98
N ASN A 567 1.95 3.83 -15.71
CA ASN A 567 2.47 5.01 -15.02
C ASN A 567 3.92 5.32 -15.47
N HIS A 568 4.48 6.45 -15.00
CA HIS A 568 5.79 6.95 -15.38
C HIS A 568 6.94 5.91 -15.25
N ASN A 569 6.88 5.06 -14.23
CA ASN A 569 7.93 4.10 -13.91
C ASN A 569 7.71 2.73 -14.59
N ASN A 570 6.62 2.56 -15.34
CA ASN A 570 6.20 1.30 -15.99
C ASN A 570 6.00 0.10 -15.04
N ASP A 571 5.90 0.33 -13.74
CA ASP A 571 5.74 -0.68 -12.70
C ASP A 571 4.27 -0.95 -12.37
N LEU A 572 3.40 0.06 -12.47
CA LEU A 572 1.96 -0.07 -12.29
C LEU A 572 1.23 0.11 -13.61
N HIS A 573 0.31 -0.82 -13.90
CA HIS A 573 -0.49 -0.79 -15.11
C HIS A 573 -1.90 -1.30 -14.88
N THR A 574 -2.82 -0.89 -15.74
CA THR A 574 -4.17 -1.42 -15.85
C THR A 574 -4.52 -1.56 -17.31
N THR A 575 -5.38 -2.53 -17.63
CA THR A 575 -5.95 -2.69 -18.96
C THR A 575 -7.44 -2.38 -18.96
N ALA A 576 -7.95 -1.93 -20.10
CA ALA A 576 -9.37 -1.81 -20.36
C ALA A 576 -9.64 -2.06 -21.85
N THR A 577 -10.66 -2.86 -22.13
CA THR A 577 -11.10 -3.13 -23.49
C THR A 577 -12.11 -2.07 -23.93
N LEU A 578 -11.76 -1.30 -24.95
CA LEU A 578 -12.66 -0.35 -25.59
C LEU A 578 -12.91 -0.79 -27.04
N THR A 579 -14.14 -0.61 -27.50
CA THR A 579 -14.52 -0.98 -28.87
C THR A 579 -14.63 0.27 -29.72
N LEU A 580 -13.85 0.33 -30.80
CA LEU A 580 -14.01 1.34 -31.85
C LEU A 580 -14.93 0.79 -32.95
N VAL A 581 -16.09 1.43 -33.14
CA VAL A 581 -17.03 1.08 -34.22
C VAL A 581 -16.77 1.99 -35.41
N VAL A 582 -16.56 1.41 -36.59
CA VAL A 582 -16.45 2.14 -37.86
C VAL A 582 -17.69 1.89 -38.71
N ASN A 583 -18.51 2.92 -38.87
CA ASN A 583 -19.75 2.91 -39.65
C ASN A 583 -19.50 3.14 -41.15
N GLY A 584 -20.36 2.57 -42.00
CA GLY A 584 -20.43 2.90 -43.42
C GLY A 584 -21.04 4.28 -43.67
N THR A 585 -20.90 4.81 -44.88
CA THR A 585 -21.59 6.03 -45.31
C THR A 585 -23.01 5.67 -45.79
N ASP A 586 -24.04 5.89 -44.96
CA ASP A 586 -25.45 5.70 -45.33
C ASP A 586 -26.00 6.92 -46.11
N ALA A 587 -26.75 6.70 -47.20
CA ALA A 587 -27.46 7.75 -47.93
C ALA A 587 -28.83 7.28 -48.47
N TRP A 588 -29.85 8.12 -48.30
CA TRP A 588 -31.18 7.95 -48.87
C TRP A 588 -31.26 8.56 -50.28
N THR A 589 -31.84 7.84 -51.23
CA THR A 589 -32.03 8.31 -52.61
C THR A 589 -33.51 8.37 -52.94
N TYR A 590 -34.00 9.51 -53.45
CA TYR A 590 -35.40 9.73 -53.85
C TYR A 590 -35.52 9.71 -55.37
N ASP A 591 -36.42 8.87 -55.91
CA ASP A 591 -36.78 8.86 -57.32
C ASP A 591 -38.13 9.59 -57.53
N PRO A 592 -38.12 10.80 -58.12
CA PRO A 592 -39.34 11.59 -58.30
C PRO A 592 -40.29 11.02 -59.36
N ALA A 593 -39.81 10.19 -60.29
CA ALA A 593 -40.63 9.65 -61.39
C ALA A 593 -41.42 8.41 -60.95
N ALA A 594 -40.86 7.63 -60.04
CA ALA A 594 -41.51 6.44 -59.46
C ALA A 594 -42.25 6.74 -58.15
N GLY A 595 -42.01 7.90 -57.52
CA GLY A 595 -42.63 8.24 -56.23
C GLY A 595 -42.13 7.32 -55.11
N THR A 596 -40.82 7.04 -55.08
CA THR A 596 -40.23 6.06 -54.16
C THR A 596 -38.97 6.59 -53.46
N LEU A 597 -38.83 6.24 -52.18
CA LEU A 597 -37.60 6.44 -51.39
C LEU A 597 -36.89 5.09 -51.22
N SER A 598 -35.59 5.03 -51.54
CA SER A 598 -34.78 3.80 -51.41
C SER A 598 -33.51 4.04 -50.57
N HIS A 599 -33.14 3.05 -49.77
CA HIS A 599 -31.94 3.05 -48.92
C HIS A 599 -30.89 2.09 -49.45
N SER A 600 -29.62 2.51 -49.48
CA SER A 600 -28.51 1.75 -50.11
C SER A 600 -28.20 0.40 -49.45
N SER A 601 -28.63 0.18 -48.20
CA SER A 601 -28.33 -1.04 -47.43
C SER A 601 -29.53 -1.99 -47.23
N THR A 602 -30.70 -1.72 -47.82
CA THR A 602 -31.88 -2.61 -47.68
C THR A 602 -32.69 -2.77 -48.97
N PRO A 603 -33.26 -3.96 -49.25
CA PRO A 603 -33.93 -4.25 -50.53
C PRO A 603 -35.39 -3.79 -50.63
N TRP A 604 -35.92 -3.02 -49.69
CA TRP A 604 -37.31 -2.53 -49.73
C TRP A 604 -37.40 -1.09 -50.26
N VAL A 605 -38.45 -0.84 -51.04
CA VAL A 605 -38.80 0.43 -51.67
C VAL A 605 -40.09 0.93 -51.02
N LEU A 606 -40.11 2.16 -50.51
CA LEU A 606 -41.32 2.76 -49.94
C LEU A 606 -42.08 3.52 -51.03
N ASP A 607 -43.26 3.04 -51.41
CA ASP A 607 -44.17 3.70 -52.34
C ASP A 607 -44.92 4.83 -51.61
N VAL A 608 -44.68 6.08 -52.03
CA VAL A 608 -45.33 7.28 -51.46
C VAL A 608 -46.44 7.84 -52.37
N SER A 609 -46.92 7.06 -53.34
CA SER A 609 -47.97 7.48 -54.28
C SER A 609 -49.40 7.27 -53.75
N ALA A 610 -49.78 7.96 -52.68
CA ALA A 610 -51.20 8.15 -52.35
C ALA A 610 -51.47 9.41 -51.51
N ASN A 611 -51.90 10.46 -52.21
CA ASN A 611 -52.65 11.65 -51.75
C ASN A 611 -52.09 12.45 -50.58
N GLY A 612 -51.60 13.64 -50.92
CA GLY A 612 -50.91 14.57 -50.03
C GLY A 612 -51.62 14.87 -48.73
N PHE A 613 -50.94 14.55 -47.64
CA PHE A 613 -50.89 15.28 -46.38
C PHE A 613 -49.48 15.05 -45.81
N GLU A 614 -48.93 16.05 -45.13
CA GLU A 614 -47.61 15.98 -44.49
C GLU A 614 -47.41 14.68 -43.70
N LEU A 615 -46.33 13.96 -43.99
CA LEU A 615 -45.95 12.75 -43.28
C LEU A 615 -45.32 13.13 -41.93
N ASN A 616 -46.16 13.41 -40.93
CA ASN A 616 -45.72 13.47 -39.53
C ASN A 616 -45.69 12.03 -38.99
N VAL A 617 -44.50 11.48 -38.79
CA VAL A 617 -44.26 10.08 -38.39
C VAL A 617 -44.65 9.87 -36.92
N LEU A 618 -45.95 9.80 -36.64
CA LEU A 618 -46.48 9.58 -35.29
C LEU A 618 -47.63 8.58 -35.22
N ASN A 619 -48.13 8.05 -36.35
CA ASN A 619 -49.25 7.08 -36.35
C ASN A 619 -49.23 6.12 -37.55
N VAL A 620 -48.43 5.05 -37.50
CA VAL A 620 -48.64 3.87 -38.35
C VAL A 620 -49.30 2.76 -37.52
N ARG A 621 -50.51 2.34 -37.91
CA ARG A 621 -51.13 1.08 -37.45
C ARG A 621 -50.84 0.00 -38.49
N VAL A 622 -49.98 -0.97 -38.16
CA VAL A 622 -49.85 -2.22 -38.94
C VAL A 622 -50.75 -3.28 -38.32
N ARG A 623 -51.71 -3.80 -39.09
CA ARG A 623 -52.39 -5.07 -38.77
C ARG A 623 -51.53 -6.21 -39.33
N ALA A 624 -50.85 -6.95 -38.47
CA ALA A 624 -50.15 -8.19 -38.84
C ALA A 624 -51.01 -9.39 -38.41
N THR A 625 -51.51 -10.17 -39.38
CA THR A 625 -52.24 -11.43 -39.12
C THR A 625 -51.33 -12.66 -39.08
N VAL A 626 -50.02 -12.53 -39.36
CA VAL A 626 -48.99 -13.54 -39.08
C VAL A 626 -47.68 -12.79 -38.82
N ALA A 627 -46.85 -13.32 -37.92
CA ALA A 627 -45.64 -12.72 -37.36
C ALA A 627 -44.82 -11.84 -38.34
N CYS A 628 -44.80 -10.52 -38.11
CA CYS A 628 -43.89 -9.60 -38.79
C CYS A 628 -42.62 -9.40 -37.96
N ARG A 629 -41.44 -9.66 -38.57
CA ARG A 629 -40.14 -9.15 -38.13
C ARG A 629 -39.95 -7.73 -38.67
N LEU A 630 -39.60 -6.76 -37.81
CA LEU A 630 -38.98 -5.51 -38.24
C LEU A 630 -37.45 -5.67 -38.16
N PRO A 631 -36.68 -5.20 -39.14
CA PRO A 631 -35.22 -5.33 -39.11
C PRO A 631 -34.61 -4.13 -38.41
N LEU A 632 -34.10 -4.33 -37.20
CA LEU A 632 -32.90 -3.62 -36.73
C LEU A 632 -31.96 -4.71 -36.19
N GLY A 633 -30.85 -4.90 -36.90
CA GLY A 633 -29.76 -5.89 -36.77
C GLY A 633 -29.77 -6.92 -35.61
N ASP A 634 -29.86 -8.20 -35.98
CA ASP A 634 -29.53 -9.42 -35.21
C ASP A 634 -28.02 -9.81 -35.43
N PRO A 635 -27.38 -10.86 -34.82
CA PRO A 635 -27.75 -11.82 -33.73
C PRO A 635 -26.53 -12.11 -32.74
N VAL A 636 -26.50 -13.00 -31.71
CA VAL A 636 -27.00 -14.38 -31.55
C VAL A 636 -27.12 -14.83 -30.07
N SER A 637 -28.18 -15.61 -29.78
CA SER A 637 -28.27 -16.76 -28.84
C SER A 637 -27.99 -16.51 -27.33
N GLY A 638 -28.98 -16.45 -26.43
CA GLY A 638 -30.41 -16.67 -26.55
C GLY A 638 -31.12 -16.40 -25.21
N GLY A 639 -32.43 -16.07 -25.30
CA GLY A 639 -33.35 -16.11 -24.16
C GLY A 639 -33.92 -14.77 -23.67
N TYR A 640 -34.94 -14.27 -24.40
CA TYR A 640 -36.02 -13.34 -24.02
C TYR A 640 -35.77 -11.80 -24.04
N PHE A 641 -36.73 -11.08 -24.64
CA PHE A 641 -36.83 -9.61 -24.78
C PHE A 641 -37.74 -8.98 -23.72
N ILE A 642 -37.50 -7.70 -23.37
CA ILE A 642 -38.54 -6.78 -22.87
C ILE A 642 -38.61 -5.49 -23.71
N VAL A 643 -39.87 -5.09 -23.91
CA VAL A 643 -40.43 -3.94 -24.64
C VAL A 643 -40.27 -2.63 -23.82
N ALA A 644 -39.79 -1.55 -24.44
CA ALA A 644 -39.88 -0.20 -23.88
C ALA A 644 -41.27 0.41 -24.15
N ILE A 645 -41.93 0.98 -23.12
CA ILE A 645 -43.16 1.78 -23.27
C ILE A 645 -42.88 3.19 -22.74
N GLN A 646 -43.15 4.19 -23.58
CA GLN A 646 -42.93 5.62 -23.32
C GLN A 646 -44.03 6.22 -22.42
N GLY A 647 -43.63 7.01 -21.41
CA GLY A 647 -44.53 7.79 -20.55
C GLY A 647 -44.97 9.12 -21.19
N ARG A 648 -46.07 9.70 -20.67
CA ARG A 648 -46.71 10.96 -21.13
C ARG A 648 -45.79 12.20 -21.06
N PRO A 649 -46.08 13.27 -21.83
CA PRO A 649 -45.34 14.54 -21.77
C PRO A 649 -45.58 15.28 -20.44
N GLY A 650 -44.51 15.73 -19.76
CA GLY A 650 -44.60 16.69 -18.65
C GLY A 650 -43.62 16.59 -17.47
N ASN A 651 -42.57 15.76 -17.47
CA ASN A 651 -41.68 15.59 -16.31
C ASN A 651 -40.30 16.28 -16.51
N PRO A 652 -39.85 17.18 -15.63
CA PRO A 652 -38.69 18.06 -15.86
C PRO A 652 -37.31 17.50 -15.44
N PHE A 653 -37.10 16.17 -15.43
CA PHE A 653 -35.81 15.58 -15.06
C PHE A 653 -35.24 14.72 -16.20
N LEU A 654 -34.30 15.28 -16.96
CA LEU A 654 -33.51 14.59 -17.98
C LEU A 654 -32.05 15.06 -17.86
N ASP A 655 -31.10 14.12 -17.67
CA ASP A 655 -29.83 14.06 -18.40
C ASP A 655 -29.06 12.73 -18.14
N SER A 656 -28.64 12.11 -19.26
CA SER A 656 -27.62 11.06 -19.52
C SER A 656 -27.39 9.88 -18.54
N GLY A 657 -27.84 8.70 -18.96
CA GLY A 657 -27.47 7.37 -18.43
C GLY A 657 -28.53 6.33 -18.84
N GLY A 658 -28.16 5.11 -19.20
CA GLY A 658 -29.13 4.11 -19.69
C GLY A 658 -30.14 3.69 -18.61
N VAL A 659 -31.33 4.30 -18.62
CA VAL A 659 -32.41 4.05 -17.64
C VAL A 659 -33.60 3.34 -18.32
N PHE A 660 -34.01 2.19 -17.78
CA PHE A 660 -35.26 1.50 -18.16
C PHE A 660 -36.49 2.22 -17.57
N TYR A 661 -37.41 2.71 -18.40
CA TYR A 661 -38.73 3.22 -17.97
C TYR A 661 -39.84 2.29 -18.50
N GLY A 662 -40.69 1.80 -17.59
CA GLY A 662 -41.85 0.94 -17.91
C GLY A 662 -43.16 1.71 -17.79
N GLY A 663 -44.00 1.63 -18.82
CA GLY A 663 -45.37 2.17 -18.82
C GLY A 663 -46.41 1.20 -18.23
N GLU A 664 -47.56 1.73 -17.82
CA GLU A 664 -48.65 1.01 -17.14
C GLU A 664 -49.08 -0.29 -17.86
N ALA A 665 -48.85 -1.44 -17.22
CA ALA A 665 -49.10 -2.78 -17.76
C ALA A 665 -50.58 -3.24 -17.78
N ASN A 666 -51.54 -2.32 -17.67
CA ASN A 666 -52.98 -2.64 -17.71
C ASN A 666 -53.60 -2.51 -19.11
N ALA A 667 -52.80 -2.35 -20.17
CA ALA A 667 -53.29 -2.47 -21.53
C ALA A 667 -53.60 -3.96 -21.84
N PRO A 668 -54.83 -4.31 -22.29
CA PRO A 668 -55.19 -5.69 -22.59
C PRO A 668 -54.39 -6.18 -23.82
N GLY A 669 -53.33 -6.97 -23.61
CA GLY A 669 -52.63 -7.64 -24.70
C GLY A 669 -51.16 -8.04 -24.49
N TYR A 670 -50.44 -7.48 -23.52
CA TYR A 670 -49.01 -7.79 -23.31
C TYR A 670 -48.71 -8.11 -21.84
N HIS A 671 -48.07 -9.25 -21.57
CA HIS A 671 -47.76 -9.72 -20.21
C HIS A 671 -46.32 -10.19 -20.12
N ILE A 672 -45.54 -9.61 -19.19
CA ILE A 672 -44.19 -10.08 -18.84
C ILE A 672 -44.33 -11.28 -17.89
N THR A 673 -43.73 -12.41 -18.26
CA THR A 673 -43.78 -13.66 -17.47
C THR A 673 -42.43 -14.07 -16.87
N ALA A 674 -41.32 -13.59 -17.43
CA ALA A 674 -39.96 -13.78 -16.93
C ALA A 674 -39.03 -12.71 -17.51
N VAL A 675 -37.93 -12.38 -16.81
CA VAL A 675 -36.90 -11.44 -17.25
C VAL A 675 -35.52 -12.04 -16.95
N THR A 676 -34.64 -12.01 -17.94
CA THR A 676 -33.20 -12.31 -17.77
C THR A 676 -32.44 -10.99 -17.89
N PHE A 677 -31.60 -10.69 -16.89
CA PHE A 677 -30.80 -9.47 -16.89
C PHE A 677 -29.37 -9.76 -17.39
N PRO A 678 -28.76 -8.86 -18.18
CA PRO A 678 -27.35 -9.00 -18.55
C PRO A 678 -26.43 -8.65 -17.39
N ASP A 679 -25.26 -9.27 -17.31
CA ASP A 679 -24.29 -9.05 -16.22
C ASP A 679 -23.71 -7.62 -16.21
N THR A 680 -23.84 -6.88 -17.33
CA THR A 680 -23.44 -5.47 -17.45
C THR A 680 -24.45 -4.48 -16.87
N LEU A 681 -25.61 -4.96 -16.39
CA LEU A 681 -26.66 -4.10 -15.85
C LEU A 681 -26.23 -3.47 -14.53
N THR A 682 -26.06 -2.15 -14.53
CA THR A 682 -25.67 -1.38 -13.33
C THR A 682 -26.82 -0.62 -12.69
N SER A 683 -27.93 -0.36 -13.41
CA SER A 683 -29.08 0.37 -12.87
C SER A 683 -30.42 -0.09 -13.44
N ILE A 684 -31.48 -0.02 -12.62
CA ILE A 684 -32.88 -0.27 -12.99
C ILE A 684 -33.66 1.00 -12.74
N GLY A 685 -34.39 1.50 -13.73
CA GLY A 685 -35.02 2.82 -13.67
C GLY A 685 -36.38 2.89 -12.96
N LEU A 686 -36.91 4.12 -12.87
CA LEU A 686 -38.23 4.44 -12.33
C LEU A 686 -39.32 3.59 -13.01
N GLY A 687 -40.02 2.76 -12.22
CA GLY A 687 -41.19 2.00 -12.68
C GLY A 687 -40.89 0.92 -13.73
N ALA A 688 -39.62 0.53 -13.93
CA ALA A 688 -39.17 -0.32 -15.04
C ALA A 688 -40.03 -1.57 -15.30
N PHE A 689 -40.50 -2.23 -14.24
CA PHE A 689 -41.31 -3.44 -14.25
C PHE A 689 -42.59 -3.32 -13.41
N ALA A 690 -43.06 -2.10 -13.14
CA ALA A 690 -44.26 -1.91 -12.34
C ALA A 690 -45.48 -2.62 -12.96
N HIS A 691 -46.26 -3.30 -12.13
CA HIS A 691 -47.46 -4.07 -12.43
C HIS A 691 -47.24 -5.32 -13.30
N CYS A 692 -46.01 -5.87 -13.34
CA CYS A 692 -45.72 -7.18 -13.94
C CYS A 692 -46.25 -8.35 -13.08
N THR A 693 -47.57 -8.39 -12.88
CA THR A 693 -48.29 -9.34 -12.02
C THR A 693 -48.21 -10.80 -12.49
N ARG A 694 -47.85 -11.02 -13.76
CA ARG A 694 -47.69 -12.34 -14.38
C ARG A 694 -46.25 -12.84 -14.42
N TRP A 695 -45.28 -12.04 -13.98
CA TRP A 695 -43.91 -12.50 -13.83
C TRP A 695 -43.84 -13.39 -12.60
N THR A 696 -43.66 -14.70 -12.82
CA THR A 696 -43.64 -15.72 -11.77
C THR A 696 -42.24 -16.27 -11.54
N GLY A 697 -41.93 -16.62 -10.30
CA GLY A 697 -40.63 -17.21 -9.92
C GLY A 697 -39.72 -16.24 -9.16
N MET A 698 -38.46 -16.64 -9.02
CA MET A 698 -37.44 -15.90 -8.27
C MET A 698 -36.92 -14.69 -9.05
N LEU A 699 -36.67 -13.58 -8.35
CA LEU A 699 -36.01 -12.42 -8.93
C LEU A 699 -34.49 -12.57 -8.80
N ASN A 700 -33.80 -12.78 -9.93
CA ASN A 700 -32.34 -12.92 -9.97
C ASN A 700 -31.72 -11.61 -10.48
N LEU A 701 -31.19 -10.79 -9.58
CA LEU A 701 -30.46 -9.57 -9.96
C LEU A 701 -29.00 -9.89 -10.24
N PRO A 702 -28.38 -9.34 -11.31
CA PRO A 702 -26.95 -9.46 -11.54
C PRO A 702 -26.12 -8.90 -10.37
N PRO A 703 -24.93 -9.45 -10.11
CA PRO A 703 -24.12 -9.06 -8.96
C PRO A 703 -23.55 -7.64 -9.03
N TYR A 704 -23.66 -6.94 -10.18
CA TYR A 704 -23.11 -5.59 -10.39
C TYR A 704 -24.16 -4.47 -10.39
N VAL A 705 -25.43 -4.76 -10.12
CA VAL A 705 -26.48 -3.74 -10.05
C VAL A 705 -26.21 -2.79 -8.87
N ARG A 706 -25.95 -1.52 -9.19
CA ARG A 706 -25.67 -0.43 -8.22
C ARG A 706 -26.92 0.37 -7.85
N GLU A 707 -27.92 0.44 -8.72
CA GLU A 707 -29.11 1.29 -8.51
C GLU A 707 -30.44 0.61 -8.90
N ILE A 708 -31.47 0.75 -8.05
CA ILE A 708 -32.87 0.42 -8.36
C ILE A 708 -33.74 1.65 -8.08
N GLY A 709 -34.38 2.15 -9.13
CA GLY A 709 -35.16 3.38 -9.19
C GLY A 709 -36.58 3.25 -8.62
N ASN A 710 -37.23 4.39 -8.37
CA ASN A 710 -38.51 4.43 -7.65
C ASN A 710 -39.54 3.50 -8.33
N TYR A 711 -40.32 2.75 -7.56
CA TYR A 711 -41.37 1.88 -8.09
C TYR A 711 -40.94 0.80 -9.10
N ALA A 712 -39.64 0.50 -9.23
CA ALA A 712 -39.10 -0.37 -10.28
C ALA A 712 -39.83 -1.72 -10.45
N PHE A 713 -40.26 -2.37 -9.37
CA PHE A 713 -40.99 -3.65 -9.36
C PHE A 713 -42.32 -3.54 -8.60
N MET A 714 -42.91 -2.35 -8.52
CA MET A 714 -44.16 -2.12 -7.81
C MET A 714 -45.28 -3.02 -8.36
N TYR A 715 -46.01 -3.73 -7.53
CA TYR A 715 -47.09 -4.68 -7.85
C TYR A 715 -46.69 -5.83 -8.78
N CYS A 716 -45.43 -6.27 -8.76
CA CYS A 716 -45.00 -7.56 -9.34
C CYS A 716 -45.46 -8.74 -8.48
N SER A 717 -46.76 -8.93 -8.34
CA SER A 717 -47.36 -9.88 -7.39
C SER A 717 -47.12 -11.36 -7.70
N GLY A 718 -46.60 -11.68 -8.89
CA GLY A 718 -46.24 -13.04 -9.27
C GLY A 718 -44.84 -13.46 -8.80
N LEU A 719 -43.97 -12.51 -8.44
CA LEU A 719 -42.63 -12.79 -7.93
C LEU A 719 -42.72 -13.43 -6.55
N THR A 720 -42.11 -14.62 -6.43
CA THR A 720 -42.17 -15.51 -5.27
C THR A 720 -40.78 -16.09 -4.98
N GLY A 721 -40.59 -16.77 -3.84
CA GLY A 721 -39.28 -17.28 -3.44
C GLY A 721 -38.47 -16.25 -2.65
N ASP A 722 -37.17 -16.52 -2.49
CA ASP A 722 -36.26 -15.65 -1.73
C ASP A 722 -35.91 -14.40 -2.55
N LEU A 723 -35.89 -13.25 -1.87
CA LEU A 723 -35.38 -11.99 -2.42
C LEU A 723 -33.90 -11.86 -2.06
N VAL A 724 -33.02 -11.97 -3.05
CA VAL A 724 -31.57 -11.76 -2.88
C VAL A 724 -31.18 -10.44 -3.53
N LEU A 725 -30.79 -9.47 -2.72
CA LEU A 725 -30.26 -8.19 -3.19
C LEU A 725 -28.73 -8.26 -3.19
N PRO A 726 -28.04 -7.79 -4.25
CA PRO A 726 -26.59 -7.86 -4.32
C PRO A 726 -25.94 -6.86 -3.34
N GLU A 727 -24.83 -7.26 -2.70
CA GLU A 727 -24.05 -6.38 -1.81
C GLU A 727 -23.41 -5.18 -2.55
N THR A 728 -23.42 -5.16 -3.88
CA THR A 728 -22.95 -4.00 -4.67
C THR A 728 -23.99 -2.89 -4.80
N LEU A 729 -25.25 -3.11 -4.40
CA LEU A 729 -26.37 -2.19 -4.53
C LEU A 729 -26.20 -0.96 -3.62
N VAL A 730 -25.90 0.20 -4.21
CA VAL A 730 -25.67 1.46 -3.48
C VAL A 730 -26.96 2.25 -3.30
N THR A 731 -27.89 2.14 -4.25
CA THR A 731 -29.13 2.92 -4.26
C THR A 731 -30.36 2.03 -4.42
N LEU A 732 -31.28 2.09 -3.46
CA LEU A 732 -32.60 1.44 -3.52
C LEU A 732 -33.69 2.47 -3.24
N LYS A 733 -34.40 2.88 -4.29
CA LYS A 733 -35.35 4.00 -4.26
C LYS A 733 -36.74 3.59 -3.74
N GLY A 734 -37.53 4.59 -3.38
CA GLY A 734 -38.86 4.42 -2.78
C GLY A 734 -39.84 3.62 -3.63
N GLY A 735 -40.66 2.79 -3.00
CA GLY A 735 -41.69 1.97 -3.66
C GLY A 735 -41.19 0.82 -4.54
N SER A 736 -39.86 0.61 -4.64
CA SER A 736 -39.25 -0.30 -5.63
C SER A 736 -39.79 -1.72 -5.62
N PHE A 737 -40.15 -2.28 -4.48
CA PHE A 737 -40.71 -3.64 -4.34
C PHE A 737 -42.09 -3.64 -3.70
N SER A 738 -42.82 -2.52 -3.80
CA SER A 738 -44.12 -2.39 -3.17
C SER A 738 -45.10 -3.41 -3.78
N GLY A 739 -45.85 -4.17 -2.98
CA GLY A 739 -46.87 -5.10 -3.49
C GLY A 739 -46.37 -6.42 -4.10
N CYS A 740 -45.06 -6.71 -4.01
CA CYS A 740 -44.49 -8.01 -4.41
C CYS A 740 -44.88 -9.14 -3.43
N ARG A 741 -44.87 -10.40 -3.88
CA ARG A 741 -45.28 -11.55 -3.05
C ARG A 741 -44.16 -12.55 -2.75
N PHE A 742 -42.98 -12.04 -2.44
CA PHE A 742 -41.83 -12.86 -2.02
C PHE A 742 -42.20 -13.77 -0.84
N SER A 743 -41.65 -14.97 -0.81
CA SER A 743 -41.92 -15.97 0.23
C SER A 743 -40.63 -16.32 0.96
N CYS A 744 -39.89 -15.29 1.35
CA CYS A 744 -38.52 -15.43 1.83
C CYS A 744 -38.46 -16.24 3.13
N LYS A 745 -37.43 -17.08 3.27
CA LYS A 745 -37.06 -17.68 4.57
C LYS A 745 -36.49 -16.62 5.52
N THR A 746 -35.64 -15.75 4.99
CA THR A 746 -35.06 -14.58 5.66
C THR A 746 -34.92 -13.46 4.62
N VAL A 747 -34.99 -12.20 5.06
CA VAL A 747 -34.75 -11.04 4.20
C VAL A 747 -33.60 -10.26 4.77
N THR A 748 -32.50 -10.19 4.03
CA THR A 748 -31.31 -9.41 4.40
C THR A 748 -31.22 -8.18 3.51
N ILE A 749 -31.23 -6.99 4.11
CA ILE A 749 -30.95 -5.75 3.40
C ILE A 749 -29.42 -5.62 3.25
N PRO A 750 -28.89 -5.31 2.04
CA PRO A 750 -27.45 -5.19 1.81
C PRO A 750 -26.78 -4.14 2.69
N SER A 751 -25.57 -4.45 3.14
CA SER A 751 -24.77 -3.55 4.00
C SER A 751 -24.25 -2.31 3.26
N SER A 752 -24.22 -2.33 1.93
CA SER A 752 -23.83 -1.18 1.10
C SER A 752 -24.87 -0.05 1.02
N LEU A 753 -26.11 -0.29 1.44
CA LEU A 753 -27.15 0.73 1.49
C LEU A 753 -27.01 1.60 2.76
N THR A 754 -27.25 2.91 2.62
CA THR A 754 -27.26 3.86 3.75
C THR A 754 -28.65 4.36 4.13
N THR A 755 -29.61 4.21 3.21
CA THR A 755 -30.99 4.71 3.34
C THR A 755 -31.98 3.65 2.86
N LEU A 756 -33.06 3.44 3.61
CA LEU A 756 -34.26 2.73 3.13
C LEU A 756 -35.33 3.75 2.77
N GLU A 757 -35.51 4.04 1.48
CA GLU A 757 -36.48 5.04 1.02
C GLU A 757 -37.94 4.63 1.25
N GLY A 758 -38.85 5.59 1.21
CA GLY A 758 -40.25 5.39 1.59
C GLY A 758 -40.99 4.37 0.72
N ASN A 759 -41.85 3.56 1.32
CA ASN A 759 -42.65 2.52 0.67
C ASN A 759 -41.88 1.41 -0.07
N THR A 760 -40.55 1.33 0.05
CA THR A 760 -39.70 0.38 -0.69
C THR A 760 -40.26 -1.05 -0.72
N PHE A 761 -40.71 -1.57 0.42
CA PHE A 761 -41.32 -2.89 0.56
C PHE A 761 -42.78 -2.80 1.06
N SER A 762 -43.47 -1.69 0.82
CA SER A 762 -44.86 -1.53 1.25
C SER A 762 -45.77 -2.53 0.54
N TRP A 763 -46.63 -3.24 1.26
CA TRP A 763 -47.48 -4.34 0.78
C TRP A 763 -46.72 -5.55 0.23
N ALA A 764 -45.41 -5.62 0.42
CA ALA A 764 -44.64 -6.81 0.08
C ALA A 764 -44.93 -7.95 1.07
N ALA A 765 -45.06 -9.18 0.59
CA ALA A 765 -45.38 -10.34 1.41
C ALA A 765 -44.16 -10.93 2.15
N LEU A 766 -43.28 -10.11 2.74
CA LEU A 766 -42.06 -10.59 3.42
C LEU A 766 -42.40 -11.54 4.59
N THR A 767 -42.31 -12.85 4.35
CA THR A 767 -42.78 -13.88 5.29
C THR A 767 -41.74 -14.27 6.35
N GLY A 768 -40.46 -14.12 6.05
CA GLY A 768 -39.34 -14.45 6.94
C GLY A 768 -38.89 -13.26 7.81
N PRO A 769 -38.01 -13.49 8.80
CA PRO A 769 -37.40 -12.42 9.59
C PRO A 769 -36.64 -11.45 8.70
N VAL A 770 -36.81 -10.15 8.96
CA VAL A 770 -36.12 -9.09 8.22
C VAL A 770 -34.95 -8.53 9.03
N PHE A 771 -33.76 -8.57 8.45
CA PHE A 771 -32.53 -8.03 9.03
C PHE A 771 -32.09 -6.78 8.29
N VAL A 772 -32.11 -5.65 8.99
CA VAL A 772 -31.63 -4.35 8.47
C VAL A 772 -30.24 -4.08 9.02
N PRO A 773 -29.19 -3.89 8.19
CA PRO A 773 -27.81 -3.73 8.65
C PRO A 773 -27.57 -2.36 9.28
N ASP A 774 -26.49 -2.26 10.05
CA ASP A 774 -26.11 -1.05 10.81
C ASP A 774 -25.74 0.15 9.91
N SER A 775 -25.45 -0.10 8.63
CA SER A 775 -25.20 0.94 7.63
C SER A 775 -26.45 1.78 7.29
N ILE A 776 -27.66 1.26 7.52
CA ILE A 776 -28.90 2.01 7.31
C ILE A 776 -29.10 3.01 8.45
N THR A 777 -28.84 4.28 8.14
CA THR A 777 -28.95 5.40 9.09
C THR A 777 -30.23 6.22 8.87
N THR A 778 -30.84 6.14 7.68
CA THR A 778 -32.02 6.92 7.30
C THR A 778 -33.18 6.04 6.82
N TYR A 779 -34.38 6.26 7.35
CA TYR A 779 -35.61 5.55 6.96
C TYR A 779 -36.64 6.54 6.40
N GLY A 780 -37.06 6.36 5.14
CA GLY A 780 -38.17 7.08 4.51
C GLY A 780 -39.52 6.58 5.01
N ILE A 781 -40.64 7.23 4.66
CA ILE A 781 -41.99 6.90 5.18
C ILE A 781 -42.41 5.47 4.82
N ALA A 782 -42.79 4.65 5.82
CA ALA A 782 -43.27 3.28 5.63
C ALA A 782 -42.41 2.40 4.67
N PRO A 783 -41.07 2.39 4.80
CA PRO A 783 -40.18 1.66 3.90
C PRO A 783 -40.42 0.14 3.95
N ILE A 784 -40.85 -0.42 5.09
CA ILE A 784 -41.19 -1.83 5.23
C ILE A 784 -42.55 -1.95 5.91
N ASN A 785 -43.62 -1.82 5.13
CA ASN A 785 -44.98 -1.94 5.63
C ASN A 785 -45.67 -3.13 4.97
N GLY A 786 -45.66 -4.31 5.59
CA GLY A 786 -46.16 -5.55 4.97
C GLY A 786 -47.29 -6.20 5.78
N ALA A 787 -48.23 -6.87 5.09
CA ALA A 787 -49.33 -7.59 5.76
C ALA A 787 -48.89 -8.84 6.54
N ASN A 788 -47.68 -9.36 6.27
CA ASN A 788 -47.17 -10.61 6.82
C ASN A 788 -45.85 -10.47 7.59
N LEU A 789 -45.35 -9.24 7.80
CA LEU A 789 -44.12 -9.03 8.56
C LEU A 789 -44.34 -9.45 10.01
N ARG A 790 -43.63 -10.49 10.45
CA ARG A 790 -43.77 -11.08 11.80
C ARG A 790 -42.66 -10.69 12.77
N GLU A 791 -41.44 -10.59 12.25
CA GLU A 791 -40.23 -10.31 13.02
C GLU A 791 -39.28 -9.40 12.22
N ILE A 792 -38.69 -8.44 12.93
CA ILE A 792 -37.71 -7.51 12.34
C ILE A 792 -36.60 -7.16 13.34
N SER A 793 -35.37 -7.08 12.83
CA SER A 793 -34.18 -6.67 13.56
C SER A 793 -33.54 -5.45 12.91
N VAL A 794 -33.40 -4.36 13.66
CA VAL A 794 -32.95 -3.04 13.18
C VAL A 794 -31.87 -2.43 14.07
N PRO A 795 -30.91 -1.67 13.52
CA PRO A 795 -30.01 -0.85 14.32
C PRO A 795 -30.77 0.27 15.02
N SER A 796 -30.34 0.65 16.22
CA SER A 796 -31.03 1.66 17.03
C SER A 796 -30.18 2.86 17.44
N SER A 797 -28.86 2.81 17.24
CA SER A 797 -27.93 3.91 17.51
C SER A 797 -27.77 4.82 16.28
N GLY A 798 -27.92 6.14 16.45
CA GLY A 798 -27.74 7.12 15.35
C GLY A 798 -28.84 7.15 14.28
N VAL A 799 -29.96 6.45 14.49
CA VAL A 799 -31.04 6.30 13.50
C VAL A 799 -32.24 7.18 13.82
N SER A 800 -32.79 7.85 12.80
CA SER A 800 -34.12 8.48 12.86
C SER A 800 -35.13 7.66 12.08
N PHE A 801 -36.20 7.24 12.74
CA PHE A 801 -37.29 6.46 12.13
C PHE A 801 -38.42 7.38 11.65
N SER A 802 -38.93 7.13 10.45
CA SER A 802 -40.09 7.83 9.89
C SER A 802 -41.43 7.29 10.41
N ILE A 803 -42.52 7.98 10.06
CA ILE A 803 -43.88 7.51 10.32
C ILE A 803 -44.15 6.15 9.64
N ASN A 804 -44.72 5.22 10.40
CA ASN A 804 -45.11 3.88 9.98
C ASN A 804 -43.99 3.03 9.37
N ALA A 805 -42.72 3.30 9.71
CA ALA A 805 -41.57 2.61 9.14
C ALA A 805 -41.70 1.07 9.10
N PHE A 806 -42.33 0.47 10.11
CA PHE A 806 -42.51 -0.98 10.25
C PHE A 806 -43.96 -1.35 10.60
N SER A 807 -44.92 -0.63 10.00
CA SER A 807 -46.34 -0.94 10.18
C SER A 807 -46.67 -2.30 9.55
N SER A 808 -47.32 -3.18 10.29
CA SER A 808 -47.79 -4.49 9.84
C SER A 808 -49.15 -4.70 10.49
N TYR A 809 -50.18 -4.92 9.67
CA TYR A 809 -51.58 -4.99 10.09
C TYR A 809 -51.83 -6.16 11.07
N ALA A 810 -51.47 -5.98 12.34
CA ALA A 810 -51.52 -6.93 13.46
C ALA A 810 -50.62 -8.20 13.38
N ALA A 811 -49.82 -8.38 12.32
CA ALA A 811 -48.98 -9.58 12.14
C ALA A 811 -47.58 -9.46 12.78
N LEU A 812 -47.07 -8.24 12.99
CA LEU A 812 -45.77 -8.02 13.64
C LEU A 812 -45.88 -8.29 15.14
N THR A 813 -45.04 -9.20 15.62
CA THR A 813 -45.06 -9.67 17.01
C THR A 813 -43.74 -9.38 17.72
N HIS A 814 -42.62 -9.42 17.01
CA HIS A 814 -41.27 -9.28 17.59
C HIS A 814 -40.47 -8.19 16.86
N VAL A 815 -39.92 -7.26 17.63
CA VAL A 815 -39.05 -6.20 17.13
C VAL A 815 -37.80 -6.16 18.00
N THR A 816 -36.64 -6.30 17.36
CA THR A 816 -35.33 -6.27 18.03
C THR A 816 -34.57 -5.01 17.63
N PHE A 817 -34.22 -4.19 18.61
CA PHE A 817 -33.34 -3.04 18.45
C PHE A 817 -31.90 -3.42 18.83
N ARG A 818 -30.98 -3.29 17.87
CA ARG A 818 -29.54 -3.56 18.01
C ARG A 818 -28.80 -2.24 18.21
N GLY A 819 -28.42 -1.93 19.44
CA GLY A 819 -27.79 -0.65 19.80
C GLY A 819 -28.46 0.05 20.99
N GLY A 820 -28.15 1.35 21.18
CA GLY A 820 -28.73 2.19 22.24
C GLY A 820 -30.23 2.50 22.02
N TYR A 821 -30.86 3.19 22.97
CA TYR A 821 -32.27 3.56 22.83
C TYR A 821 -32.45 4.56 21.67
N PRO A 822 -33.40 4.35 20.74
CA PRO A 822 -33.59 5.28 19.63
C PRO A 822 -34.03 6.65 20.12
N HIS A 823 -33.21 7.67 19.86
CA HIS A 823 -33.32 9.02 20.45
C HIS A 823 -34.57 9.82 20.00
N SER A 824 -35.32 9.34 19.00
CA SER A 824 -36.40 10.09 18.35
C SER A 824 -37.58 9.21 17.87
N VAL A 825 -38.24 8.48 18.77
CA VAL A 825 -39.46 7.72 18.42
C VAL A 825 -40.74 8.58 18.44
N ALA A 826 -40.65 9.87 18.14
CA ALA A 826 -41.76 10.83 18.26
C ALA A 826 -42.89 10.62 17.23
N SER A 827 -42.65 9.81 16.18
CA SER A 827 -43.64 9.42 15.16
C SER A 827 -44.08 7.97 15.34
N PRO A 828 -45.28 7.54 14.89
CA PRO A 828 -45.73 6.16 15.06
C PRO A 828 -44.98 5.22 14.10
N VAL A 829 -43.75 4.84 14.46
CA VAL A 829 -42.82 4.02 13.67
C VAL A 829 -43.44 2.67 13.27
N PHE A 830 -44.35 2.11 14.07
CA PHE A 830 -44.99 0.83 13.75
C PHE A 830 -46.51 0.94 13.62
N GLY A 831 -47.06 2.17 13.55
CA GLY A 831 -48.44 2.44 13.17
C GLY A 831 -49.49 1.45 13.67
N ARG A 832 -49.94 0.58 12.76
CA ARG A 832 -51.04 -0.40 12.96
C ARG A 832 -50.61 -1.73 13.58
N SER A 833 -49.34 -1.87 13.98
CA SER A 833 -48.78 -3.05 14.64
C SER A 833 -49.13 -3.09 16.13
N THR A 834 -50.41 -3.20 16.48
CA THR A 834 -50.89 -3.12 17.87
C THR A 834 -50.50 -4.30 18.75
N ASN A 835 -49.88 -5.35 18.17
CA ASN A 835 -49.48 -6.59 18.85
C ASN A 835 -47.96 -6.72 19.02
N ALA A 836 -47.17 -5.77 18.54
CA ALA A 836 -45.71 -5.89 18.52
C ALA A 836 -45.12 -5.64 19.91
N VAL A 837 -44.26 -6.54 20.37
CA VAL A 837 -43.43 -6.35 21.57
C VAL A 837 -42.03 -5.93 21.11
N ALA A 838 -41.54 -4.82 21.67
CA ALA A 838 -40.19 -4.32 21.43
C ALA A 838 -39.21 -4.84 22.47
N TYR A 839 -38.05 -5.30 22.00
CA TYR A 839 -36.96 -5.84 22.80
C TYR A 839 -35.66 -5.03 22.59
N ILE A 840 -34.95 -4.77 23.69
CA ILE A 840 -33.62 -4.13 23.72
C ILE A 840 -32.69 -4.97 24.61
N TYR A 841 -31.46 -5.21 24.17
CA TYR A 841 -30.46 -5.97 24.94
C TYR A 841 -29.59 -5.07 25.84
N TYR A 842 -29.28 -5.54 27.05
CA TYR A 842 -28.52 -4.80 28.07
C TYR A 842 -27.10 -4.39 27.62
N ALA A 843 -26.42 -5.19 26.80
CA ALA A 843 -25.05 -4.95 26.33
C ALA A 843 -24.89 -3.69 25.47
N TYR A 844 -25.99 -3.14 24.95
CA TYR A 844 -25.97 -2.01 24.01
C TYR A 844 -26.42 -0.68 24.61
N LEU A 845 -26.62 -0.60 25.94
CA LEU A 845 -27.00 0.63 26.66
C LEU A 845 -25.81 1.55 27.02
N SER A 846 -24.59 1.24 26.58
CA SER A 846 -23.34 1.84 27.11
C SER A 846 -23.04 3.28 26.68
N SER A 847 -23.89 3.92 25.86
CA SER A 847 -23.67 5.31 25.42
C SER A 847 -24.92 6.19 25.37
N TRP A 848 -25.70 6.26 26.46
CA TRP A 848 -26.59 7.41 26.71
C TRP A 848 -26.97 7.56 28.20
N GLN A 849 -26.74 8.76 28.77
CA GLN A 849 -27.51 9.28 29.91
C GLN A 849 -28.16 10.60 29.50
N PRO A 850 -29.50 10.65 29.50
CA PRO A 850 -30.17 11.79 30.07
C PRO A 850 -31.52 11.40 30.68
N ARG A 851 -31.73 11.99 31.86
CA ARG A 851 -32.94 12.73 32.24
C ARG A 851 -34.14 12.55 31.30
N VAL A 852 -34.77 11.39 31.36
CA VAL A 852 -36.22 11.25 31.18
C VAL A 852 -36.73 10.77 32.52
N SER A 853 -37.56 11.58 33.16
CA SER A 853 -38.12 11.29 34.48
C SER A 853 -39.07 10.09 34.39
N GLY A 854 -38.61 8.92 34.82
CA GLY A 854 -39.40 7.68 34.91
C GLY A 854 -38.49 6.46 34.85
N ASP A 855 -38.44 5.69 35.92
CA ASP A 855 -37.55 4.52 36.11
C ASP A 855 -37.69 3.47 35.00
N LEU A 856 -36.71 3.43 34.09
CA LEU A 856 -36.51 2.31 33.15
C LEU A 856 -36.28 0.97 33.88
N LEU A 857 -35.84 1.00 35.14
CA LEU A 857 -35.62 -0.19 35.98
C LEU A 857 -36.90 -0.73 36.64
N ALA A 858 -38.03 -0.02 36.56
CA ALA A 858 -39.31 -0.44 37.13
C ALA A 858 -40.30 -1.02 36.10
N GLY A 859 -39.88 -1.26 34.85
CA GLY A 859 -40.75 -1.85 33.81
C GLY A 859 -41.88 -0.95 33.32
N THR A 860 -41.78 0.37 33.49
CA THR A 860 -42.82 1.34 33.12
C THR A 860 -42.57 2.07 31.79
N ALA A 861 -41.48 1.78 31.09
CA ALA A 861 -41.22 2.30 29.75
C ALA A 861 -42.23 1.71 28.76
N VAL A 862 -43.31 2.45 28.50
CA VAL A 862 -44.33 2.11 27.50
C VAL A 862 -44.02 2.81 26.19
N TRP A 863 -44.08 2.07 25.08
CA TRP A 863 -44.02 2.60 23.74
C TRP A 863 -45.38 2.37 23.06
N GLN A 864 -46.06 3.45 22.69
CA GLN A 864 -47.48 3.49 22.28
C GLN A 864 -48.47 2.84 23.27
N GLY A 865 -48.20 2.93 24.57
CA GLY A 865 -49.04 2.32 25.60
C GLY A 865 -48.85 0.81 25.78
N GLN A 866 -47.91 0.19 25.04
CA GLN A 866 -47.47 -1.19 25.22
C GLN A 866 -46.09 -1.23 25.92
N PRO A 867 -45.85 -2.14 26.88
CA PRO A 867 -44.59 -2.17 27.63
C PRO A 867 -43.41 -2.59 26.73
N ILE A 868 -42.33 -1.80 26.74
CA ILE A 868 -41.02 -2.21 26.21
C ILE A 868 -40.45 -3.24 27.18
N ARG A 869 -40.09 -4.42 26.69
CA ARG A 869 -39.44 -5.44 27.50
C ARG A 869 -37.94 -5.32 27.32
N ILE A 870 -37.26 -4.80 28.36
CA ILE A 870 -35.82 -4.96 28.48
C ILE A 870 -35.59 -6.45 28.69
N ILE A 871 -34.86 -7.08 27.77
CA ILE A 871 -34.39 -8.42 28.00
C ILE A 871 -33.17 -8.27 28.91
N ASP A 872 -33.38 -8.33 30.22
CA ASP A 872 -32.44 -9.09 31.04
C ASP A 872 -32.53 -10.51 30.50
N MET A 873 -31.37 -11.09 30.14
CA MET A 873 -31.27 -12.45 29.60
C MET A 873 -32.28 -13.36 30.32
N PRO A 874 -33.13 -14.13 29.61
CA PRO A 874 -33.98 -15.11 30.27
C PRO A 874 -33.09 -16.16 30.92
N THR A 875 -32.89 -16.03 32.24
CA THR A 875 -32.07 -16.90 33.09
C THR A 875 -32.80 -18.22 33.41
N THR A 876 -33.19 -18.98 32.38
CA THR A 876 -33.45 -20.42 32.56
C THR A 876 -32.57 -21.18 31.59
N MET A 877 -31.43 -21.57 32.15
CA MET A 877 -30.47 -22.48 31.55
C MET A 877 -31.08 -23.88 31.59
N SER A 878 -31.23 -24.52 30.43
CA SER A 878 -31.63 -25.93 30.33
C SER A 878 -30.42 -26.75 29.92
N GLU A 879 -30.24 -27.92 30.51
CA GLU A 879 -29.25 -28.89 30.08
C GLU A 879 -29.73 -29.63 28.84
N VAL A 880 -28.90 -29.63 27.80
CA VAL A 880 -29.09 -30.41 26.59
C VAL A 880 -28.21 -31.64 26.67
N THR A 881 -28.84 -32.79 26.63
CA THR A 881 -28.14 -34.07 26.52
C THR A 881 -28.04 -34.48 25.06
N PHE A 882 -26.86 -34.90 24.63
CA PHE A 882 -26.62 -35.38 23.26
C PHE A 882 -26.58 -36.90 23.28
N ASP A 883 -27.63 -37.54 22.76
CA ASP A 883 -27.72 -38.98 22.65
C ASP A 883 -27.21 -39.43 21.26
N PRO A 884 -26.04 -40.10 21.19
CA PRO A 884 -25.41 -40.46 19.93
C PRO A 884 -26.12 -41.60 19.18
N GLN A 885 -27.22 -42.15 19.70
CA GLN A 885 -28.05 -43.15 19.00
C GLN A 885 -27.24 -44.33 18.44
N GLY A 886 -26.35 -44.89 19.25
CA GLY A 886 -25.46 -46.00 18.88
C GLY A 886 -24.06 -45.58 18.40
N GLY A 887 -23.82 -44.28 18.18
CA GLY A 887 -22.48 -43.70 17.95
C GLY A 887 -21.63 -43.55 19.23
N THR A 888 -20.43 -43.04 19.06
CA THR A 888 -19.45 -42.78 20.13
C THR A 888 -19.90 -41.63 21.04
N ALA A 889 -19.33 -41.52 22.24
CA ALA A 889 -19.69 -40.46 23.18
C ALA A 889 -19.43 -39.06 22.57
N PRO A 890 -20.39 -38.10 22.61
CA PRO A 890 -20.21 -36.80 21.98
C PRO A 890 -19.09 -35.96 22.61
N THR A 891 -18.31 -35.27 21.77
CA THR A 891 -17.18 -34.40 22.16
C THR A 891 -17.39 -32.96 21.66
N PRO A 892 -17.06 -31.90 22.44
CA PRO A 892 -16.25 -31.93 23.66
C PRO A 892 -17.00 -32.35 24.93
N ALA A 893 -18.33 -32.47 24.91
CA ALA A 893 -19.12 -32.95 26.04
C ALA A 893 -20.44 -33.62 25.60
N ALA A 894 -20.88 -34.63 26.36
CA ALA A 894 -22.15 -35.34 26.14
C ALA A 894 -23.38 -34.56 26.63
N THR A 895 -23.18 -33.55 27.47
CA THR A 895 -24.22 -32.58 27.86
C THR A 895 -23.66 -31.15 27.80
N THR A 896 -24.52 -30.18 27.53
CA THR A 896 -24.16 -28.76 27.61
C THR A 896 -25.33 -27.94 28.12
N HIS A 897 -25.04 -26.78 28.68
CA HIS A 897 -26.07 -25.86 29.12
C HIS A 897 -26.39 -24.84 28.04
N VAL A 898 -27.66 -24.73 27.69
CA VAL A 898 -28.16 -23.78 26.70
C VAL A 898 -29.19 -22.85 27.33
N THR A 899 -29.30 -21.64 26.81
CA THR A 899 -30.21 -20.63 27.34
C THR A 899 -31.36 -20.41 26.36
N ASN A 900 -32.60 -20.56 26.84
CA ASN A 900 -33.78 -20.36 26.02
C ASN A 900 -33.77 -18.98 25.34
N GLY A 901 -33.96 -18.95 24.03
CA GLY A 901 -33.95 -17.75 23.18
C GLY A 901 -32.58 -17.37 22.62
N MET A 902 -31.50 -18.04 23.03
CA MET A 902 -30.16 -17.89 22.43
C MET A 902 -29.88 -19.03 21.44
N PRO A 903 -28.95 -18.85 20.49
CA PRO A 903 -28.49 -19.96 19.65
C PRO A 903 -27.92 -21.10 20.49
N TYR A 904 -28.08 -22.36 20.04
CA TYR A 904 -27.47 -23.51 20.73
C TYR A 904 -25.94 -23.40 20.86
N GLY A 905 -25.29 -22.60 19.99
CA GLY A 905 -23.85 -22.47 19.97
C GLY A 905 -23.18 -23.70 19.34
N PRO A 906 -21.85 -23.83 19.44
CA PRO A 906 -21.13 -24.96 18.86
C PRO A 906 -21.69 -26.29 19.40
N LEU A 907 -22.24 -27.13 18.52
CA LEU A 907 -22.78 -28.44 18.90
C LEU A 907 -21.66 -29.49 18.90
N PRO A 908 -21.66 -30.43 19.86
CA PRO A 908 -20.66 -31.49 19.90
C PRO A 908 -20.81 -32.43 18.70
N SER A 909 -19.75 -33.12 18.34
CA SER A 909 -19.77 -34.14 17.29
C SER A 909 -19.80 -35.54 17.91
N THR A 910 -20.36 -36.50 17.20
CA THR A 910 -20.33 -37.94 17.52
C THR A 910 -20.10 -38.71 16.23
N THR A 911 -19.55 -39.92 16.30
CA THR A 911 -19.29 -40.78 15.14
C THR A 911 -19.96 -42.14 15.29
N TYR A 912 -20.50 -42.72 14.21
CA TYR A 912 -21.08 -44.07 14.22
C TYR A 912 -20.50 -44.86 13.07
N ALA A 913 -19.80 -45.95 13.39
CA ALA A 913 -19.03 -46.71 12.40
C ALA A 913 -19.92 -47.17 11.24
N GLY A 914 -19.52 -46.82 10.01
CA GLY A 914 -20.22 -47.18 8.77
C GLY A 914 -21.47 -46.35 8.46
N HIS A 915 -21.72 -45.26 9.21
CA HIS A 915 -22.82 -44.33 8.93
C HIS A 915 -22.39 -42.87 9.15
N ALA A 916 -22.73 -42.00 8.20
CA ALA A 916 -22.53 -40.57 8.21
C ALA A 916 -23.40 -39.84 9.23
N PHE A 917 -22.80 -38.91 9.97
CA PHE A 917 -23.53 -38.09 10.94
C PHE A 917 -24.36 -37.00 10.25
N ALA A 918 -25.68 -37.22 10.12
CA ALA A 918 -26.59 -36.28 9.45
C ALA A 918 -26.92 -35.04 10.31
N GLY A 919 -26.48 -35.01 11.57
CA GLY A 919 -26.65 -33.92 12.52
C GLY A 919 -27.55 -34.28 13.70
N TRP A 920 -27.81 -33.29 14.54
CA TRP A 920 -28.62 -33.43 15.76
C TRP A 920 -30.08 -33.07 15.53
N TRP A 921 -30.97 -33.90 16.02
CA TRP A 921 -32.42 -33.78 15.82
C TRP A 921 -33.17 -33.83 17.14
N THR A 922 -34.33 -33.19 17.19
CA THR A 922 -35.15 -33.11 18.40
C THR A 922 -35.84 -34.43 18.79
N ALA A 923 -35.70 -35.50 18.01
CA ALA A 923 -36.25 -36.83 18.32
C ALA A 923 -35.40 -37.97 17.69
N PRO A 924 -35.45 -39.22 18.21
CA PRO A 924 -34.61 -40.35 17.75
C PRO A 924 -34.83 -40.82 16.31
N SER A 925 -36.05 -40.65 15.77
CA SER A 925 -36.36 -40.89 14.36
C SER A 925 -37.45 -39.91 13.90
N GLY A 926 -37.21 -39.21 12.78
CA GLY A 926 -37.91 -37.95 12.47
C GLY A 926 -37.62 -36.83 13.48
N GLY A 927 -38.08 -35.61 13.21
CA GLY A 927 -37.85 -34.43 14.07
C GLY A 927 -37.49 -33.18 13.27
N VAL A 928 -36.99 -32.14 13.94
CA VAL A 928 -36.41 -30.95 13.28
C VAL A 928 -34.91 -30.91 13.54
N ARG A 929 -34.14 -30.67 12.49
CA ARG A 929 -32.67 -30.58 12.57
C ARG A 929 -32.28 -29.30 13.31
N VAL A 930 -31.39 -29.43 14.28
CA VAL A 930 -30.89 -28.33 15.10
C VAL A 930 -29.48 -27.97 14.64
N THR A 931 -29.26 -26.69 14.33
CA THR A 931 -27.94 -26.16 13.94
C THR A 931 -27.40 -25.24 15.04
N ALA A 932 -26.10 -24.93 15.01
CA ALA A 932 -25.46 -24.06 16.01
C ALA A 932 -26.10 -22.66 16.10
N SER A 933 -26.65 -22.16 14.99
CA SER A 933 -27.37 -20.89 14.89
C SER A 933 -28.87 -20.99 15.21
N ALA A 934 -29.42 -22.21 15.35
CA ALA A 934 -30.82 -22.39 15.70
C ALA A 934 -31.06 -21.91 17.12
N LEU A 935 -32.17 -21.19 17.33
CA LEU A 935 -32.51 -20.69 18.65
C LEU A 935 -33.08 -21.80 19.52
N VAL A 936 -32.65 -21.84 20.78
CA VAL A 936 -33.13 -22.78 21.79
C VAL A 936 -34.53 -22.37 22.19
N THR A 937 -35.54 -23.15 21.80
CA THR A 937 -36.94 -22.87 22.15
C THR A 937 -37.42 -23.64 23.38
N ALA A 938 -36.66 -24.63 23.84
CA ALA A 938 -37.00 -25.48 24.96
C ALA A 938 -36.81 -24.77 26.31
N THR A 939 -37.81 -24.84 27.20
CA THR A 939 -37.81 -24.17 28.52
C THR A 939 -37.42 -25.10 29.68
N ALA A 940 -36.95 -26.32 29.38
CA ALA A 940 -36.54 -27.35 30.32
C ALA A 940 -35.47 -28.26 29.68
N ASP A 941 -34.81 -29.09 30.49
CA ASP A 941 -33.79 -30.03 30.02
C ASP A 941 -34.36 -30.97 28.95
N HIS A 942 -33.58 -31.22 27.90
CA HIS A 942 -34.04 -31.98 26.74
C HIS A 942 -32.89 -32.67 26.03
N THR A 943 -33.22 -33.67 25.21
CA THR A 943 -32.22 -34.48 24.52
C THR A 943 -32.27 -34.22 23.02
N LEU A 944 -31.10 -34.04 22.41
CA LEU A 944 -30.94 -34.09 20.97
C LEU A 944 -30.34 -35.44 20.57
N PHE A 945 -30.86 -36.00 19.50
CA PHE A 945 -30.55 -37.35 19.05
C PHE A 945 -29.79 -37.30 17.72
N ALA A 946 -28.72 -38.09 17.64
CA ALA A 946 -27.94 -38.22 16.42
C ALA A 946 -28.72 -38.98 15.35
N HIS A 947 -28.79 -38.43 14.14
CA HIS A 947 -29.31 -39.18 12.99
C HIS A 947 -28.17 -39.55 12.06
N TRP A 948 -28.30 -40.72 11.43
CA TRP A 948 -27.25 -41.37 10.68
C TRP A 948 -27.73 -41.75 9.28
N VAL A 949 -26.86 -41.60 8.27
CA VAL A 949 -27.09 -42.07 6.90
C VAL A 949 -26.01 -43.09 6.58
N ALA A 950 -26.35 -44.29 6.09
CA ALA A 950 -25.35 -45.33 5.83
C ALA A 950 -24.63 -45.05 4.50
N ASP A 951 -23.31 -44.84 4.49
CA ASP A 951 -22.56 -44.69 3.23
C ASP A 951 -21.13 -45.28 3.27
N GLY A 952 -20.72 -45.85 2.13
CA GLY A 952 -19.74 -46.94 2.03
C GLY A 952 -18.30 -46.58 1.66
N TRP A 953 -17.46 -46.36 2.67
CA TRP A 953 -15.99 -46.32 2.60
C TRP A 953 -15.39 -47.38 3.55
N ALA A 954 -14.35 -48.10 3.13
CA ALA A 954 -13.74 -49.17 3.94
C ALA A 954 -12.27 -48.84 4.29
N TYR A 955 -12.00 -48.73 5.59
CA TYR A 955 -10.68 -48.49 6.17
C TYR A 955 -9.93 -49.82 6.40
N ASP A 956 -8.66 -49.91 5.94
CA ASP A 956 -7.76 -51.03 6.21
C ASP A 956 -6.74 -50.64 7.31
N PRO A 957 -6.94 -51.10 8.55
CA PRO A 957 -6.12 -50.72 9.70
C PRO A 957 -4.70 -51.31 9.67
N ASP A 958 -4.41 -52.34 8.86
CA ASP A 958 -3.09 -52.96 8.80
C ASP A 958 -2.15 -52.25 7.81
N ALA A 959 -2.70 -51.53 6.83
CA ALA A 959 -1.96 -50.77 5.82
C ALA A 959 -1.94 -49.26 6.08
N GLY A 960 -2.76 -48.74 6.99
CA GLY A 960 -2.89 -47.30 7.25
C GLY A 960 -3.50 -46.51 6.08
N THR A 961 -4.37 -47.15 5.29
CA THR A 961 -4.95 -46.56 4.07
C THR A 961 -6.47 -46.67 4.04
N ILE A 962 -7.12 -45.71 3.39
CA ILE A 962 -8.57 -45.68 3.15
C ILE A 962 -8.83 -45.96 1.67
N SER A 963 -9.73 -46.89 1.34
CA SER A 963 -10.07 -47.23 -0.04
C SER A 963 -11.58 -47.13 -0.31
N HIS A 964 -11.93 -46.62 -1.50
CA HIS A 964 -13.29 -46.52 -1.99
C HIS A 964 -13.49 -47.47 -3.18
N GLY A 965 -14.40 -48.42 -3.02
CA GLY A 965 -14.67 -49.43 -4.05
C GLY A 965 -15.01 -48.78 -5.40
N THR A 966 -14.13 -48.99 -6.39
CA THR A 966 -14.14 -48.57 -7.82
C THR A 966 -13.27 -47.39 -8.26
N VAL A 967 -12.57 -46.68 -7.37
CA VAL A 967 -11.64 -45.60 -7.77
C VAL A 967 -10.20 -45.88 -7.31
N PRO A 968 -9.17 -45.63 -8.14
CA PRO A 968 -7.88 -46.31 -7.97
C PRO A 968 -6.90 -45.61 -7.00
N TRP A 969 -7.24 -44.43 -6.45
CA TRP A 969 -6.34 -43.60 -5.62
C TRP A 969 -6.31 -44.02 -4.15
N VAL A 970 -5.12 -43.96 -3.54
CA VAL A 970 -4.87 -44.30 -2.14
C VAL A 970 -4.70 -43.03 -1.31
N LEU A 971 -5.35 -42.98 -0.15
CA LEU A 971 -5.26 -41.89 0.83
C LEU A 971 -4.47 -42.38 2.06
N ALA A 972 -3.37 -41.70 2.37
CA ALA A 972 -2.53 -41.99 3.53
C ALA A 972 -2.84 -40.98 4.64
N ALA A 973 -3.08 -41.47 5.85
CA ALA A 973 -3.35 -40.60 7.01
C ALA A 973 -2.07 -40.27 7.75
N ASP A 974 -2.00 -39.08 8.34
CA ASP A 974 -0.92 -38.68 9.25
C ASP A 974 -0.96 -39.46 10.58
N ALA A 975 0.04 -39.25 11.44
CA ALA A 975 0.17 -40.00 12.70
C ALA A 975 -1.01 -39.77 13.68
N ALA A 976 -1.73 -38.65 13.53
CA ALA A 976 -2.95 -38.34 14.27
C ALA A 976 -4.21 -38.95 13.63
N GLY A 977 -4.12 -39.39 12.37
CA GLY A 977 -5.21 -40.00 11.64
C GLY A 977 -6.32 -39.01 11.30
N THR A 978 -6.00 -37.76 10.99
CA THR A 978 -7.00 -36.70 10.70
C THR A 978 -6.65 -35.89 9.46
N ASP A 979 -5.37 -35.75 9.12
CA ASP A 979 -4.92 -35.06 7.91
C ASP A 979 -4.51 -36.09 6.86
N LEU A 980 -5.23 -36.10 5.73
CA LEU A 980 -5.04 -37.07 4.65
C LEU A 980 -4.13 -36.49 3.56
N THR A 981 -3.18 -37.31 3.11
CA THR A 981 -2.36 -37.06 1.94
C THR A 981 -2.80 -37.98 0.81
N VAL A 982 -3.08 -37.42 -0.37
CA VAL A 982 -3.34 -38.23 -1.57
C VAL A 982 -2.00 -38.75 -2.11
N THR A 983 -1.75 -40.06 -2.10
CA THR A 983 -0.41 -40.62 -2.38
C THR A 983 -0.27 -41.35 -3.73
N GLY A 984 -1.22 -41.18 -4.65
CA GLY A 984 -1.11 -41.76 -6.00
C GLY A 984 -1.45 -43.25 -6.14
N VAL A 985 -1.37 -43.75 -7.38
CA VAL A 985 -2.20 -44.86 -7.88
C VAL A 985 -1.43 -46.13 -8.27
N PHE A 986 -2.01 -47.30 -7.99
CA PHE A 986 -1.55 -48.63 -8.47
C PHE A 986 -1.89 -48.92 -9.96
N SER A 987 -2.78 -48.13 -10.60
CA SER A 987 -3.05 -48.18 -12.06
C SER A 987 -3.90 -46.99 -12.53
N GLN A 988 -3.63 -46.43 -13.72
CA GLN A 988 -4.30 -45.24 -14.24
C GLN A 988 -5.73 -45.53 -14.75
N PRO A 989 -6.74 -44.69 -14.45
CA PRO A 989 -8.10 -44.86 -14.92
C PRO A 989 -8.21 -44.60 -16.43
N THR A 990 -8.93 -45.47 -17.14
CA THR A 990 -9.12 -45.37 -18.61
C THR A 990 -10.40 -44.62 -19.01
N ALA A 991 -11.21 -44.18 -18.04
CA ALA A 991 -12.45 -43.43 -18.22
C ALA A 991 -12.44 -42.13 -17.39
N PRO A 992 -13.21 -41.09 -17.78
CA PRO A 992 -13.26 -39.82 -17.05
C PRO A 992 -13.74 -40.07 -15.62
N ALA A 993 -12.86 -39.86 -14.66
CA ALA A 993 -13.13 -40.04 -13.25
C ALA A 993 -12.82 -38.73 -12.52
N ARG A 994 -13.73 -38.32 -11.64
CA ARG A 994 -13.60 -37.10 -10.84
C ARG A 994 -12.45 -37.28 -9.86
N LEU A 995 -11.54 -36.31 -9.78
CA LEU A 995 -10.38 -36.39 -8.90
C LEU A 995 -10.84 -36.38 -7.42
N PRO A 996 -10.22 -37.18 -6.53
CA PRO A 996 -10.56 -37.29 -5.12
C PRO A 996 -10.01 -36.08 -4.34
N LEU A 997 -10.44 -34.89 -4.72
CA LEU A 997 -10.07 -33.61 -4.11
C LEU A 997 -11.29 -32.95 -3.45
N GLU A 998 -12.36 -33.71 -3.22
CA GLU A 998 -13.46 -33.27 -2.36
C GLU A 998 -13.17 -33.82 -0.96
N ASP A 999 -13.28 -32.97 0.07
CA ASP A 999 -13.07 -33.42 1.45
C ASP A 999 -14.08 -34.54 1.76
N PRO A 1000 -13.64 -35.72 2.24
CA PRO A 1000 -14.56 -36.77 2.67
C PRO A 1000 -15.31 -36.27 3.92
N VAL A 1001 -16.51 -35.73 3.71
CA VAL A 1001 -17.27 -34.90 4.67
C VAL A 1001 -17.74 -35.67 5.93
N GLU A 1002 -17.36 -36.94 6.14
CA GLU A 1002 -18.08 -37.80 7.09
C GLU A 1002 -17.34 -38.19 8.38
N ASP A 1003 -16.01 -38.04 8.49
CA ASP A 1003 -15.29 -38.58 9.65
C ASP A 1003 -14.21 -37.65 10.28
N GLY A 1004 -14.24 -36.34 10.02
CA GLY A 1004 -13.25 -35.39 10.56
C GLY A 1004 -11.87 -35.46 9.90
N TYR A 1005 -11.76 -36.24 8.82
CA TYR A 1005 -10.62 -36.26 7.93
C TYR A 1005 -10.71 -35.12 6.91
N ARG A 1006 -9.60 -34.44 6.66
CA ARG A 1006 -9.50 -33.42 5.59
C ARG A 1006 -8.31 -33.71 4.69
N ILE A 1007 -8.42 -33.38 3.41
CA ILE A 1007 -7.30 -33.52 2.49
C ILE A 1007 -6.33 -32.36 2.72
N ALA A 1008 -5.27 -32.63 3.48
CA ALA A 1008 -4.31 -31.60 3.90
C ALA A 1008 -3.12 -31.46 2.94
N ALA A 1009 -2.86 -32.48 2.11
CA ALA A 1009 -1.74 -32.49 1.18
C ALA A 1009 -2.01 -33.37 -0.05
N ILE A 1010 -1.37 -33.01 -1.17
CA ILE A 1010 -1.30 -33.84 -2.38
C ILE A 1010 0.14 -34.33 -2.50
N GLY A 1011 0.32 -35.64 -2.46
CA GLY A 1011 1.64 -36.28 -2.45
C GLY A 1011 2.35 -36.23 -3.81
N GLU A 1012 3.60 -36.66 -3.80
CA GLU A 1012 4.43 -36.82 -5.01
C GLU A 1012 3.74 -37.74 -6.02
N LEU A 1013 3.68 -37.30 -7.29
CA LEU A 1013 3.11 -38.03 -8.43
C LEU A 1013 1.64 -38.51 -8.27
N ALA A 1014 0.87 -37.94 -7.34
CA ALA A 1014 -0.45 -38.43 -6.93
C ALA A 1014 -1.45 -38.64 -8.10
N PHE A 1015 -1.36 -37.80 -9.13
CA PHE A 1015 -2.23 -37.78 -10.30
C PHE A 1015 -1.45 -37.74 -11.61
N ALA A 1016 -0.14 -37.96 -11.59
CA ALA A 1016 0.71 -37.86 -12.78
C ALA A 1016 0.18 -38.74 -13.94
N LEU A 1017 0.27 -38.23 -15.18
CA LEU A 1017 -0.06 -38.85 -16.46
C LEU A 1017 -1.54 -39.21 -16.63
N ASN A 1018 -2.43 -38.59 -15.85
CA ASN A 1018 -3.86 -38.81 -15.95
C ASN A 1018 -4.46 -38.02 -17.12
N ALA A 1019 -4.49 -38.65 -18.29
CA ALA A 1019 -5.09 -38.08 -19.50
C ALA A 1019 -6.63 -38.02 -19.47
N ALA A 1020 -7.28 -38.65 -18.48
CA ALA A 1020 -8.74 -38.68 -18.32
C ALA A 1020 -9.26 -37.58 -17.38
N ALA A 1021 -8.38 -36.87 -16.67
CA ALA A 1021 -8.74 -35.69 -15.87
C ALA A 1021 -9.07 -34.53 -16.82
N THR A 1022 -10.31 -34.04 -16.78
CA THR A 1022 -10.86 -33.01 -17.67
C THR A 1022 -11.65 -31.97 -16.85
N GLY A 1023 -11.93 -30.78 -17.39
CA GLY A 1023 -12.67 -29.72 -16.69
C GLY A 1023 -11.79 -28.79 -15.84
N ASP A 1024 -12.43 -28.05 -14.93
CA ASP A 1024 -11.75 -27.20 -13.93
C ASP A 1024 -11.03 -28.06 -12.88
N LEU A 1025 -9.88 -27.59 -12.42
CA LEU A 1025 -9.20 -28.14 -11.25
C LEU A 1025 -9.27 -27.11 -10.12
N VAL A 1026 -10.06 -27.40 -9.09
CA VAL A 1026 -10.15 -26.59 -7.87
C VAL A 1026 -9.48 -27.35 -6.74
N ILE A 1027 -8.39 -26.80 -6.21
CA ILE A 1027 -7.72 -27.34 -5.04
C ILE A 1027 -8.46 -26.83 -3.78
N PRO A 1028 -8.81 -27.70 -2.80
CA PRO A 1028 -9.53 -27.29 -1.60
C PRO A 1028 -8.75 -26.39 -0.66
N ASP A 1029 -9.44 -25.46 0.03
CA ASP A 1029 -8.88 -24.55 1.05
C ASP A 1029 -8.25 -25.28 2.26
N THR A 1030 -8.40 -26.60 2.35
CA THR A 1030 -7.77 -27.47 3.35
C THR A 1030 -6.36 -27.92 2.95
N VAL A 1031 -6.00 -27.85 1.67
CA VAL A 1031 -4.70 -28.31 1.15
C VAL A 1031 -3.62 -27.28 1.40
N SER A 1032 -2.53 -27.70 2.04
CA SER A 1032 -1.39 -26.85 2.41
C SER A 1032 -0.15 -27.07 1.53
N THR A 1033 -0.01 -28.24 0.89
CA THR A 1033 1.16 -28.61 0.07
C THR A 1033 0.80 -29.48 -1.14
N ILE A 1034 1.53 -29.29 -2.25
CA ILE A 1034 1.46 -30.10 -3.49
C ILE A 1034 2.84 -30.67 -3.81
N GLY A 1035 2.96 -32.00 -3.87
CA GLY A 1035 4.22 -32.75 -4.01
C GLY A 1035 4.81 -32.77 -5.42
N GLU A 1036 6.06 -33.25 -5.54
CA GLU A 1036 6.80 -33.25 -6.81
C GLU A 1036 6.04 -34.04 -7.87
N GLY A 1037 5.85 -33.45 -9.05
CA GLY A 1037 5.15 -34.10 -10.15
C GLY A 1037 3.68 -34.48 -9.89
N ALA A 1038 3.02 -33.94 -8.86
CA ALA A 1038 1.67 -34.36 -8.43
C ALA A 1038 0.64 -34.51 -9.56
N PHE A 1039 0.67 -33.67 -10.60
CA PHE A 1039 -0.18 -33.70 -11.79
C PHE A 1039 0.62 -33.80 -13.09
N TYR A 1040 1.91 -34.18 -13.04
CA TYR A 1040 2.82 -34.26 -14.18
C TYR A 1040 2.18 -34.94 -15.40
N GLY A 1041 2.03 -34.26 -16.54
CA GLY A 1041 1.53 -34.82 -17.81
C GLY A 1041 0.02 -35.03 -17.90
N CYS A 1042 -0.78 -34.35 -17.06
CA CYS A 1042 -2.24 -34.36 -17.15
C CYS A 1042 -2.75 -33.45 -18.28
N ARG A 1043 -2.66 -33.92 -19.52
CA ARG A 1043 -3.02 -33.14 -20.72
C ARG A 1043 -4.52 -33.01 -20.99
N GLY A 1044 -5.37 -33.69 -20.22
CA GLY A 1044 -6.82 -33.76 -20.45
C GLY A 1044 -7.61 -32.56 -19.93
N PHE A 1045 -7.04 -31.75 -19.03
CA PHE A 1045 -7.73 -30.58 -18.48
C PHE A 1045 -8.12 -29.60 -19.59
N ASN A 1046 -9.24 -28.92 -19.43
CA ASN A 1046 -9.76 -27.96 -20.42
C ASN A 1046 -10.55 -26.80 -19.79
N GLY A 1047 -10.47 -26.68 -18.45
CA GLY A 1047 -11.01 -25.59 -17.65
C GLY A 1047 -9.90 -24.80 -16.95
N SER A 1048 -10.29 -24.05 -15.92
CA SER A 1048 -9.44 -23.22 -15.08
C SER A 1048 -8.74 -24.01 -13.96
N LEU A 1049 -7.57 -23.53 -13.55
CA LEU A 1049 -6.85 -24.00 -12.36
C LEU A 1049 -7.05 -23.00 -11.22
N THR A 1050 -7.74 -23.42 -10.16
CA THR A 1050 -7.97 -22.62 -8.94
C THR A 1050 -7.14 -23.17 -7.80
N LEU A 1051 -6.26 -22.32 -7.27
CA LEU A 1051 -5.38 -22.62 -6.14
C LEU A 1051 -5.82 -21.75 -4.94
N PRO A 1052 -6.02 -22.34 -3.75
CA PRO A 1052 -6.49 -21.62 -2.56
C PRO A 1052 -5.35 -20.98 -1.77
N ASP A 1053 -5.69 -19.93 -0.99
CA ASP A 1053 -4.75 -19.21 -0.11
C ASP A 1053 -4.18 -20.07 1.03
N SER A 1054 -4.61 -21.32 1.20
CA SER A 1054 -4.04 -22.28 2.14
C SER A 1054 -2.72 -22.90 1.67
N ILE A 1055 -2.40 -22.86 0.37
CA ILE A 1055 -1.19 -23.49 -0.17
C ILE A 1055 0.05 -22.69 0.24
N THR A 1056 0.99 -23.38 0.88
CA THR A 1056 2.27 -22.83 1.33
C THR A 1056 3.46 -23.30 0.48
N ALA A 1057 3.34 -24.40 -0.26
CA ALA A 1057 4.38 -24.91 -1.15
C ALA A 1057 3.83 -25.75 -2.34
N ILE A 1058 4.41 -25.57 -3.53
CA ILE A 1058 4.20 -26.40 -4.73
C ILE A 1058 5.56 -26.91 -5.20
N ALA A 1059 5.77 -28.22 -5.13
CA ALA A 1059 7.05 -28.84 -5.43
C ALA A 1059 7.33 -28.99 -6.93
N ARG A 1060 8.58 -29.33 -7.25
CA ARG A 1060 9.14 -29.41 -8.61
C ARG A 1060 8.23 -30.17 -9.58
N LYS A 1061 8.07 -29.67 -10.80
CA LYS A 1061 7.27 -30.31 -11.89
C LYS A 1061 5.81 -30.66 -11.55
N ALA A 1062 5.21 -30.11 -10.49
CA ALA A 1062 3.87 -30.52 -10.04
C ALA A 1062 2.79 -30.50 -11.14
N PHE A 1063 2.84 -29.58 -12.09
CA PHE A 1063 1.91 -29.46 -13.23
C PHE A 1063 2.66 -29.45 -14.58
N PHE A 1064 3.85 -30.03 -14.64
CA PHE A 1064 4.64 -30.08 -15.87
C PHE A 1064 3.86 -30.84 -16.97
N ASP A 1065 3.83 -30.33 -18.20
CA ASP A 1065 3.14 -30.94 -19.36
C ASP A 1065 1.62 -31.10 -19.19
N CYS A 1066 0.98 -30.17 -18.46
CA CYS A 1066 -0.47 -30.01 -18.32
C CYS A 1066 -1.02 -28.95 -19.29
N SER A 1067 -0.86 -29.20 -20.59
CA SER A 1067 -1.09 -28.21 -21.66
C SER A 1067 -2.54 -27.80 -21.92
N GLY A 1068 -3.51 -28.35 -21.20
CA GLY A 1068 -4.93 -28.19 -21.49
C GLY A 1068 -5.66 -27.11 -20.68
N PHE A 1069 -5.09 -26.61 -19.58
CA PHE A 1069 -5.71 -25.56 -18.77
C PHE A 1069 -5.91 -24.25 -19.55
N VAL A 1070 -7.05 -23.59 -19.34
CA VAL A 1070 -7.42 -22.33 -19.99
C VAL A 1070 -7.75 -21.27 -18.95
N GLY A 1071 -7.47 -19.99 -19.26
CA GLY A 1071 -7.70 -18.86 -18.37
C GLY A 1071 -6.49 -18.45 -17.53
N PRO A 1072 -6.64 -17.41 -16.68
CA PRO A 1072 -5.53 -16.89 -15.89
C PRO A 1072 -5.16 -17.85 -14.75
N LEU A 1073 -3.87 -18.15 -14.61
CA LEU A 1073 -3.32 -18.80 -13.42
C LEU A 1073 -3.15 -17.76 -12.31
N ILE A 1074 -3.89 -17.93 -11.21
CA ILE A 1074 -3.79 -17.07 -10.02
C ILE A 1074 -3.05 -17.87 -8.94
N LEU A 1075 -1.86 -17.40 -8.57
CA LEU A 1075 -1.07 -18.04 -7.52
C LEU A 1075 -1.51 -17.56 -6.12
N PRO A 1076 -1.66 -18.47 -5.15
CA PRO A 1076 -1.98 -18.16 -3.75
C PRO A 1076 -0.99 -17.19 -3.10
N ARG A 1077 -1.48 -16.27 -2.27
CA ARG A 1077 -0.64 -15.23 -1.63
C ARG A 1077 0.52 -15.77 -0.78
N PRO A 1078 0.42 -16.92 -0.08
CA PRO A 1078 1.51 -17.40 0.77
C PRO A 1078 2.70 -18.05 0.03
N ILE A 1079 2.61 -18.33 -1.28
CA ILE A 1079 3.69 -19.00 -2.02
C ILE A 1079 4.87 -18.04 -2.21
N ARG A 1080 6.06 -18.45 -1.73
CA ARG A 1080 7.29 -17.62 -1.73
C ARG A 1080 8.33 -18.01 -2.78
N GLU A 1081 8.20 -19.19 -3.39
CA GLU A 1081 9.12 -19.76 -4.39
C GLU A 1081 8.39 -20.82 -5.24
N LEU A 1082 8.74 -20.93 -6.54
CA LEU A 1082 8.29 -21.99 -7.45
C LEU A 1082 9.49 -22.81 -7.92
N SER A 1083 9.46 -24.12 -7.71
CA SER A 1083 10.54 -25.03 -8.10
C SER A 1083 10.63 -25.25 -9.63
N ASP A 1084 11.72 -25.87 -10.09
CA ASP A 1084 11.99 -26.09 -11.52
C ASP A 1084 10.82 -26.76 -12.27
N GLY A 1085 10.36 -26.11 -13.33
CA GLY A 1085 9.38 -26.67 -14.28
C GLY A 1085 8.00 -26.96 -13.69
N VAL A 1086 7.60 -26.33 -12.58
CA VAL A 1086 6.30 -26.57 -11.92
C VAL A 1086 5.12 -26.51 -12.90
N PHE A 1087 5.08 -25.56 -13.83
CA PHE A 1087 3.99 -25.40 -14.82
C PHE A 1087 4.48 -25.48 -16.29
N ALA A 1088 5.66 -26.06 -16.52
CA ALA A 1088 6.28 -26.04 -17.86
C ALA A 1088 5.69 -27.14 -18.77
N GLY A 1089 5.30 -26.79 -20.00
CA GLY A 1089 4.84 -27.73 -21.03
C GLY A 1089 3.47 -27.39 -21.59
#